data_AF-A0A8S4AEN4-F1
#
_entry.id   AF-A0A8S4AEN4-F1
#
_cell.length_a   1.000
_cell.length_b   1.000
_cell.length_c   1.000
_cell.angle_alpha   90.00
_cell.angle_beta   90.00
_cell.angle_gamma   90.00
#
_symmetry.space_group_name_H-M   'P 1'
#
loop_
_entity.id
_entity.type
_entity.pdbx_description
1 polymer ?
#
loop_
_entity_poly.entity_id
_entity_poly.type
_entity_poly.pdbx_seq_one_letter_code
_entity_poly.pdbx_strand_id
1 'polypeptide(L)'
;QEDSQSQDDAVIDLDDFDDDGLLLPSVSGVVQYMQSHGDYPYEGNEAGADYQNDFMETDNPTLDREMAEHMQQMKSDPQFVRMLDFRKKLPSYAYKDTIIEAVANNQVLVISGETGCGKTTQVPQFILDDFIARGVGSQCRLICTQPRRISAISVAERVAAERCEKVDTDRSSSVGYQIRLETKQPRPQGSILFCTTGIVLKFLEGDPSLRRATHIILDEIHERDLQSDFLMIILKDLIQQRRDLKVILMSATLNAEMFSQYFHNCAMLNIPGFTYPVKEYYLEDVIEFTRCFNLESPQQSRRPKRQTPEERAEMDDYQSWCRSLPSSYSPRTVEMLLNFDYSRINLDLIHHIINFICNHMGEGAILVFVPGWEEIRKLHEMIQASARCKSGCLRVIPLHSLMPTVNQREVFDRPPPGVRKIVIATNIAETSITIDDVVFVVDCGKIKLKSFQPEMNLTCLQAQWEAKANAKQRKGRAGRVQAGHCFHLFTKFRYNLFPDYLPPEMLRTRLEELCLQIKLLHLGQIVPFISKAMQHPPMEAVTHAITTLKEMNALDMDENLLPLGYHLARMPVEPHTGKMVLFGAMFCCLDPILTVAASLSFKDAFVIPLGKEELADNARHKLAQDSKSDHIMLINTFKGWEQSLRSGRSRSYCWDNFLSENTLKMLRDMKKQLTELLYDLGFVASKNPKDARANLNSDNQGLIRAVICAGLYPNVAQIIKVPKSVSRKKSTGVAMVLKDQSRVSAHPKSVNMRQTFFESKWVVFFNKLKTSKIFLHDSTMVSPYALLFFGGDIKIVVEDNTELVSVDDWVTFKASATTAQLVRDLRKQLDKLLTTKITHPGPTKWDRRQPEGALLAAIADLITQEDLSYSIRESDLEGSIGHKC
;
A
#
# COMPACT_ATOMS: atom_id res chain seq x y z
N GLN A 1 41.27 -64.16 -39.82
CA GLN A 1 41.08 -63.69 -38.44
C GLN A 1 41.30 -62.18 -38.50
N GLU A 2 40.30 -61.48 -39.02
CA GLU A 2 39.07 -61.03 -38.32
C GLU A 2 39.27 -59.65 -37.68
N ASP A 3 38.42 -58.76 -38.19
CA ASP A 3 37.73 -57.65 -37.53
C ASP A 3 38.30 -56.23 -37.58
N SER A 4 37.78 -55.55 -38.60
CA SER A 4 37.54 -54.13 -38.78
C SER A 4 36.19 -53.71 -38.18
N GLN A 5 36.14 -52.64 -37.38
CA GLN A 5 34.97 -51.77 -37.12
C GLN A 5 35.53 -50.41 -36.61
N SER A 6 35.61 -49.35 -37.41
CA SER A 6 34.58 -48.38 -37.84
C SER A 6 33.93 -47.59 -36.69
N GLN A 7 34.32 -46.31 -36.62
CA GLN A 7 33.60 -45.22 -35.96
C GLN A 7 32.25 -45.04 -36.64
N ASP A 8 31.16 -44.94 -35.86
CA ASP A 8 29.90 -44.38 -36.35
C ASP A 8 29.46 -43.23 -35.44
N ASP A 9 29.24 -42.10 -36.12
CA ASP A 9 28.63 -40.88 -35.64
C ASP A 9 27.15 -41.13 -35.30
N ALA A 10 26.74 -40.79 -34.08
CA ALA A 10 25.32 -40.65 -33.75
C ALA A 10 24.88 -39.21 -34.08
N VAL A 11 24.43 -39.02 -35.33
CA VAL A 11 23.57 -37.91 -35.73
C VAL A 11 22.25 -38.06 -34.97
N ILE A 12 21.93 -37.11 -34.11
CA ILE A 12 20.58 -36.99 -33.53
C ILE A 12 19.78 -36.15 -34.53
N ASP A 13 18.97 -36.83 -35.34
CA ASP A 13 17.94 -36.19 -36.18
C ASP A 13 16.95 -35.44 -35.28
N LEU A 14 16.74 -34.16 -35.57
CA LEU A 14 15.84 -33.25 -34.85
C LEU A 14 14.43 -33.19 -35.47
N ASP A 15 14.10 -34.10 -36.39
CA ASP A 15 12.86 -34.04 -37.18
C ASP A 15 11.75 -35.01 -36.72
N ASP A 16 11.92 -35.73 -35.61
CA ASP A 16 10.92 -36.72 -35.11
C ASP A 16 10.04 -36.22 -33.93
N PHE A 17 9.93 -34.91 -33.73
CA PHE A 17 8.99 -34.33 -32.74
C PHE A 17 7.84 -33.57 -33.42
N ASP A 18 7.10 -34.25 -34.30
CA ASP A 18 5.76 -33.81 -34.68
C ASP A 18 4.70 -34.82 -34.20
N ASP A 19 3.70 -34.24 -33.54
CA ASP A 19 2.33 -34.77 -33.37
C ASP A 19 2.04 -35.85 -32.32
N ASP A 20 2.64 -35.75 -31.14
CA ASP A 20 1.96 -36.24 -29.92
C ASP A 20 1.43 -35.04 -29.13
N GLY A 21 0.10 -34.94 -29.07
CA GLY A 21 -0.62 -34.03 -28.19
C GLY A 21 -0.14 -34.22 -26.76
N LEU A 22 0.84 -33.41 -26.35
CA LEU A 22 1.29 -33.25 -24.98
C LEU A 22 0.11 -32.71 -24.18
N LEU A 23 -0.69 -33.64 -23.67
CA LEU A 23 -1.48 -33.46 -22.47
C LEU A 23 -0.50 -32.84 -21.45
N LEU A 24 -0.69 -31.54 -21.21
CA LEU A 24 -0.12 -30.84 -20.06
C LEU A 24 -0.20 -31.82 -18.87
N PRO A 25 0.90 -32.06 -18.14
CA PRO A 25 0.82 -32.90 -16.94
C PRO A 25 -0.33 -32.36 -16.10
N SER A 26 -1.28 -33.23 -15.72
CA SER A 26 -2.54 -32.78 -15.10
C SER A 26 -2.22 -31.76 -14.01
N VAL A 27 -2.89 -30.61 -14.02
CA VAL A 27 -2.66 -29.47 -13.11
C VAL A 27 -2.65 -29.94 -11.64
N SER A 28 -3.45 -30.97 -11.33
CA SER A 28 -3.46 -31.67 -10.04
C SER A 28 -2.10 -32.29 -9.66
N GLY A 29 -1.41 -32.95 -10.60
CA GLY A 29 -0.13 -33.63 -10.36
C GLY A 29 1.04 -32.68 -10.15
N VAL A 30 1.06 -31.52 -10.82
CA VAL A 30 2.13 -30.51 -10.64
C VAL A 30 1.96 -29.76 -9.32
N VAL A 31 0.73 -29.40 -8.97
CA VAL A 31 0.42 -28.79 -7.66
C VAL A 31 0.67 -29.80 -6.53
N GLN A 32 0.27 -31.07 -6.68
CA GLN A 32 0.63 -32.13 -5.72
C GLN A 32 2.14 -32.38 -5.65
N TYR A 33 2.87 -32.30 -6.76
CA TYR A 33 4.33 -32.43 -6.78
C TYR A 33 4.99 -31.27 -6.03
N MET A 34 4.57 -30.03 -6.28
CA MET A 34 5.04 -28.85 -5.55
C MET A 34 4.64 -28.85 -4.08
N GLN A 35 3.49 -29.41 -3.73
CA GLN A 35 3.02 -29.55 -2.34
C GLN A 35 3.73 -30.70 -1.60
N SER A 36 4.00 -31.83 -2.27
CA SER A 36 4.71 -32.99 -1.70
C SER A 36 6.22 -32.76 -1.57
N HIS A 37 6.78 -31.87 -2.39
CA HIS A 37 8.15 -31.38 -2.26
C HIS A 37 8.18 -29.97 -1.62
N GLY A 38 7.05 -29.54 -1.04
CA GLY A 38 6.87 -28.26 -0.37
C GLY A 38 7.45 -28.20 1.05
N ASP A 39 8.01 -29.31 1.56
CA ASP A 39 8.95 -29.31 2.69
C ASP A 39 10.31 -28.76 2.23
N TYR A 40 10.30 -27.56 1.64
CA TYR A 40 11.49 -26.72 1.65
C TYR A 40 11.49 -26.06 3.03
N PRO A 41 12.46 -26.38 3.92
CA PRO A 41 12.60 -25.64 5.15
C PRO A 41 12.82 -24.19 4.76
N TYR A 42 11.81 -23.37 5.03
CA TYR A 42 11.95 -21.93 4.97
C TYR A 42 12.91 -21.54 6.09
N GLU A 43 14.22 -21.61 5.82
CA GLU A 43 15.27 -20.97 6.63
C GLU A 43 15.23 -19.45 6.38
N GLY A 44 14.06 -18.86 6.59
CA GLY A 44 13.84 -17.43 6.76
C GLY A 44 14.08 -17.08 8.22
N ASN A 45 15.35 -16.89 8.57
CA ASN A 45 15.88 -16.86 9.93
C ASN A 45 15.64 -18.18 10.68
N GLU A 46 16.64 -18.65 11.42
CA GLU A 46 16.61 -19.82 12.32
C GLU A 46 15.40 -19.85 13.29
N ALA A 47 14.64 -18.76 13.36
CA ALA A 47 13.35 -18.66 14.02
C ALA A 47 12.25 -19.60 13.50
N GLY A 48 12.22 -19.99 12.22
CA GLY A 48 11.09 -20.70 11.61
C GLY A 48 11.08 -22.23 11.80
N ALA A 49 12.27 -22.85 11.80
CA ALA A 49 12.43 -24.30 11.86
C ALA A 49 12.17 -24.86 13.27
N ASP A 50 12.41 -24.08 14.33
CA ASP A 50 12.12 -24.49 15.71
C ASP A 50 10.62 -24.61 16.02
N TYR A 51 9.73 -23.98 15.23
CA TYR A 51 8.31 -23.97 15.55
C TYR A 51 7.62 -25.32 15.33
N GLN A 52 8.04 -26.16 14.38
CA GLN A 52 7.34 -27.43 14.11
C GLN A 52 7.39 -28.42 15.29
N ASN A 53 8.41 -28.31 16.17
CA ASN A 53 8.54 -29.16 17.35
C ASN A 53 7.93 -28.54 18.64
N ASP A 54 7.69 -27.24 18.69
CA ASP A 54 7.20 -26.53 19.89
C ASP A 54 5.67 -26.60 20.10
N PHE A 55 4.90 -27.14 19.14
CA PHE A 55 3.43 -27.15 19.22
C PHE A 55 2.84 -28.28 20.09
N MET A 56 3.67 -29.14 20.70
CA MET A 56 3.19 -30.38 21.35
C MET A 56 2.91 -30.30 22.86
N GLU A 57 3.43 -29.31 23.60
CA GLU A 57 3.11 -29.17 25.04
C GLU A 57 2.48 -27.80 25.32
N THR A 58 1.14 -27.77 25.39
CA THR A 58 0.41 -26.56 25.81
C THR A 58 0.46 -26.33 27.32
N ASP A 59 0.76 -27.37 28.09
CA ASP A 59 0.72 -27.35 29.55
C ASP A 59 2.14 -27.48 30.10
N ASN A 60 2.65 -26.39 30.68
CA ASN A 60 3.99 -26.35 31.27
C ASN A 60 3.90 -25.86 32.73
N PRO A 61 3.62 -26.76 33.69
CA PRO A 61 3.42 -26.40 35.09
C PRO A 61 4.62 -25.68 35.73
N THR A 62 5.83 -25.97 35.26
CA THR A 62 7.06 -25.30 35.73
C THR A 62 7.06 -23.84 35.31
N LEU A 63 6.80 -23.57 34.02
CA LEU A 63 6.71 -22.21 33.50
C LEU A 63 5.53 -21.45 34.13
N ASP A 64 4.40 -22.12 34.36
CA ASP A 64 3.25 -21.53 35.05
C ASP A 64 3.58 -21.04 36.45
N ARG A 65 4.31 -21.86 37.22
CA ARG A 65 4.81 -21.47 38.54
C ARG A 65 5.78 -20.29 38.43
N GLU A 66 6.73 -20.33 37.51
CA GLU A 66 7.71 -19.26 37.30
C GLU A 66 7.03 -17.92 36.94
N MET A 67 6.04 -17.94 36.05
CA MET A 67 5.27 -16.74 35.69
C MET A 67 4.46 -16.20 36.86
N ALA A 68 3.85 -17.07 37.67
CA ALA A 68 3.11 -16.66 38.85
C ALA A 68 4.03 -16.04 39.92
N GLU A 69 5.18 -16.64 40.19
CA GLU A 69 6.20 -16.12 41.11
C GLU A 69 6.76 -14.77 40.62
N HIS A 70 7.09 -14.68 39.33
CA HIS A 70 7.55 -13.43 38.72
C HIS A 70 6.51 -12.31 38.84
N MET A 71 5.23 -12.60 38.55
CA MET A 71 4.14 -11.65 38.71
C MET A 71 3.96 -11.20 40.17
N GLN A 72 4.19 -12.08 41.15
CA GLN A 72 4.17 -11.70 42.57
C GLN A 72 5.34 -10.78 42.93
N GLN A 73 6.55 -11.05 42.43
CA GLN A 73 7.72 -10.19 42.63
C GLN A 73 7.50 -8.80 42.03
N MET A 74 6.96 -8.73 40.81
CA MET A 74 6.69 -7.47 40.10
C MET A 74 5.72 -6.56 40.86
N LYS A 75 4.77 -7.10 41.64
CA LYS A 75 3.87 -6.29 42.48
C LYS A 75 4.60 -5.49 43.56
N SER A 76 5.83 -5.86 43.90
CA SER A 76 6.68 -5.12 44.85
C SER A 76 7.60 -4.09 44.17
N ASP A 77 7.75 -4.12 42.84
CA ASP A 77 8.58 -3.18 42.09
C ASP A 77 7.91 -1.78 42.04
N PRO A 78 8.56 -0.72 42.56
CA PRO A 78 8.03 0.64 42.53
C PRO A 78 7.70 1.15 41.12
N GLN A 79 8.46 0.74 40.10
CA GLN A 79 8.22 1.13 38.70
C GLN A 79 6.94 0.47 38.18
N PHE A 80 6.75 -0.82 38.46
CA PHE A 80 5.55 -1.55 38.07
C PHE A 80 4.32 -1.01 38.78
N VAL A 81 4.40 -0.71 40.08
CA VAL A 81 3.30 -0.10 40.84
C VAL A 81 2.87 1.24 40.22
N ARG A 82 3.83 2.11 39.84
CA ARG A 82 3.51 3.37 39.14
C ARG A 82 2.80 3.15 37.81
N MET A 83 3.25 2.17 37.01
CA MET A 83 2.59 1.82 35.76
C MET A 83 1.19 1.25 35.99
N LEU A 84 1.01 0.42 37.01
CA LEU A 84 -0.29 -0.12 37.38
C LEU A 84 -1.27 0.97 37.82
N ASP A 85 -0.81 1.97 38.58
CA ASP A 85 -1.64 3.11 38.98
C ASP A 85 -2.01 4.01 37.80
N PHE A 86 -1.15 4.09 36.77
CA PHE A 86 -1.54 4.71 35.50
C PHE A 86 -2.62 3.88 34.79
N ARG A 87 -2.43 2.56 34.66
CA ARG A 87 -3.39 1.65 34.00
C ARG A 87 -4.77 1.71 34.64
N LYS A 88 -4.85 1.78 35.98
CA LYS A 88 -6.10 1.92 36.75
C LYS A 88 -6.93 3.16 36.41
N LYS A 89 -6.32 4.21 35.84
CA LYS A 89 -7.03 5.42 35.42
C LYS A 89 -7.75 5.26 34.08
N LEU A 90 -7.40 4.23 33.29
CA LEU A 90 -8.02 3.98 32.00
C LEU A 90 -9.42 3.38 32.19
N PRO A 91 -10.44 3.80 31.41
CA PRO A 91 -11.79 3.28 31.52
C PRO A 91 -11.90 1.75 31.40
N SER A 92 -11.10 1.15 30.52
CA SER A 92 -11.04 -0.31 30.35
C SER A 92 -10.68 -1.06 31.63
N TYR A 93 -9.92 -0.48 32.56
CA TYR A 93 -9.54 -1.13 33.81
C TYR A 93 -10.74 -1.35 34.74
N ALA A 94 -11.70 -0.42 34.76
CA ALA A 94 -12.94 -0.57 35.53
C ALA A 94 -13.82 -1.72 35.02
N TYR A 95 -13.65 -2.12 33.76
CA TYR A 95 -14.36 -3.22 33.11
C TYR A 95 -13.53 -4.51 33.02
N LYS A 96 -12.34 -4.56 33.66
CA LYS A 96 -11.40 -5.69 33.56
C LYS A 96 -12.09 -7.04 33.81
N ASP A 97 -12.79 -7.18 34.92
CA ASP A 97 -13.40 -8.45 35.32
C ASP A 97 -14.55 -8.84 34.38
N THR A 98 -15.37 -7.88 33.96
CA THR A 98 -16.43 -8.09 32.96
C THR A 98 -15.86 -8.52 31.60
N ILE A 99 -14.73 -7.97 31.18
CA ILE A 99 -14.05 -8.36 29.93
C ILE A 99 -13.54 -9.80 30.04
N ILE A 100 -12.86 -10.15 31.14
CA ILE A 100 -12.33 -11.50 31.37
C ILE A 100 -13.46 -12.53 31.37
N GLU A 101 -14.56 -12.25 32.08
CA GLU A 101 -15.74 -13.11 32.11
C GLU A 101 -16.37 -13.27 30.72
N ALA A 102 -16.54 -12.18 29.97
CA ALA A 102 -17.09 -12.22 28.63
C ALA A 102 -16.20 -13.02 27.66
N VAL A 103 -14.88 -12.89 27.74
CA VAL A 103 -13.93 -13.67 26.91
C VAL A 103 -13.97 -15.15 27.27
N ALA A 104 -14.07 -15.48 28.56
CA ALA A 104 -14.17 -16.87 29.01
C ALA A 104 -15.46 -17.54 28.48
N ASN A 105 -16.59 -16.84 28.58
CA ASN A 105 -17.92 -17.38 28.28
C ASN A 105 -18.30 -17.37 26.80
N ASN A 106 -17.62 -16.58 25.97
CA ASN A 106 -17.95 -16.45 24.55
C ASN A 106 -16.79 -16.89 23.66
N GLN A 107 -17.08 -17.55 22.55
CA GLN A 107 -16.05 -17.87 21.54
C GLN A 107 -15.67 -16.62 20.73
N VAL A 108 -16.66 -15.78 20.42
CA VAL A 108 -16.47 -14.50 19.73
C VAL A 108 -17.04 -13.37 20.59
N LEU A 109 -16.28 -12.28 20.75
CA LEU A 109 -16.69 -11.09 21.52
C LEU A 109 -16.36 -9.82 20.74
N VAL A 110 -17.31 -8.90 20.62
CA VAL A 110 -17.05 -7.54 20.14
C VAL A 110 -16.86 -6.61 21.34
N ILE A 111 -15.73 -5.90 21.39
CA ILE A 111 -15.46 -4.86 22.39
C ILE A 111 -15.46 -3.51 21.68
N SER A 112 -16.46 -2.69 21.97
CA SER A 112 -16.53 -1.31 21.51
C SER A 112 -16.07 -0.35 22.60
N GLY A 113 -15.53 0.80 22.20
CA GLY A 113 -15.25 1.89 23.12
C GLY A 113 -14.50 3.01 22.42
N GLU A 114 -14.67 4.26 22.85
CA GLU A 114 -14.06 5.39 22.13
C GLU A 114 -12.52 5.37 22.19
N THR A 115 -11.86 6.15 21.33
CA THR A 115 -10.41 6.30 21.35
C THR A 115 -9.95 6.79 22.73
N GLY A 116 -8.92 6.15 23.30
CA GLY A 116 -8.40 6.50 24.63
C GLY A 116 -8.98 5.69 25.79
N CYS A 117 -9.98 4.82 25.58
CA CYS A 117 -10.49 3.96 26.65
C CYS A 117 -9.50 2.85 27.10
N GLY A 118 -8.45 2.58 26.33
CA GLY A 118 -7.39 1.63 26.66
C GLY A 118 -7.55 0.22 26.10
N LYS A 119 -8.53 -0.06 25.21
CA LYS A 119 -8.76 -1.39 24.59
C LYS A 119 -7.47 -2.08 24.11
N THR A 120 -6.79 -1.44 23.16
CA THR A 120 -5.60 -1.95 22.48
C THR A 120 -4.46 -2.35 23.42
N THR A 121 -4.20 -1.55 24.45
CA THR A 121 -3.09 -1.81 25.39
C THR A 121 -3.50 -2.71 26.55
N GLN A 122 -4.76 -2.66 26.99
CA GLN A 122 -5.18 -3.30 28.23
C GLN A 122 -5.84 -4.67 28.04
N VAL A 123 -6.69 -4.86 27.03
CA VAL A 123 -7.42 -6.13 26.82
C VAL A 123 -6.47 -7.33 26.69
N PRO A 124 -5.40 -7.29 25.87
CA PRO A 124 -4.46 -8.40 25.79
C PRO A 124 -3.78 -8.70 27.14
N GLN A 125 -3.42 -7.67 27.90
CA GLN A 125 -2.81 -7.82 29.22
C GLN A 125 -3.80 -8.43 30.23
N PHE A 126 -5.07 -8.03 30.21
CA PHE A 126 -6.08 -8.58 31.12
C PHE A 126 -6.26 -10.09 30.92
N ILE A 127 -6.27 -10.54 29.66
CA ILE A 127 -6.39 -11.96 29.34
C ILE A 127 -5.13 -12.71 29.80
N LEU A 128 -3.93 -12.23 29.46
CA LEU A 128 -2.68 -12.90 29.86
C LEU A 128 -2.52 -12.95 31.40
N ASP A 129 -2.76 -11.81 32.08
CA ASP A 129 -2.61 -11.71 33.53
C ASP A 129 -3.62 -12.62 34.27
N ASP A 130 -4.82 -12.83 33.71
CA ASP A 130 -5.82 -13.76 34.26
C ASP A 130 -5.37 -15.23 34.13
N PHE A 131 -4.83 -15.63 32.98
CA PHE A 131 -4.27 -16.98 32.81
C PHE A 131 -3.09 -17.24 33.75
N ILE A 132 -2.17 -16.27 33.90
CA ILE A 132 -1.07 -16.36 34.86
C ILE A 132 -1.61 -16.46 36.30
N ALA A 133 -2.62 -15.67 36.66
CA ALA A 133 -3.21 -15.71 38.00
C ALA A 133 -3.90 -17.03 38.33
N ARG A 134 -4.42 -17.74 37.33
CA ARG A 134 -5.02 -19.08 37.45
C ARG A 134 -4.00 -20.21 37.43
N GLY A 135 -2.71 -19.91 37.23
CA GLY A 135 -1.64 -20.92 37.15
C GLY A 135 -1.62 -21.71 35.85
N VAL A 136 -2.14 -21.14 34.77
CA VAL A 136 -2.19 -21.73 33.41
C VAL A 136 -1.72 -20.72 32.35
N GLY A 137 -0.78 -19.85 32.71
CA GLY A 137 -0.22 -18.83 31.82
C GLY A 137 0.45 -19.42 30.57
N SER A 138 1.04 -20.61 30.65
CA SER A 138 1.76 -21.30 29.58
C SER A 138 0.83 -21.62 28.40
N GLN A 139 -0.45 -21.85 28.69
CA GLN A 139 -1.50 -22.11 27.72
C GLN A 139 -1.90 -20.84 26.95
N CYS A 140 -1.58 -19.64 27.44
CA CYS A 140 -2.03 -18.38 26.83
C CYS A 140 -1.07 -17.89 25.73
N ARG A 141 -1.55 -17.87 24.49
CA ARG A 141 -0.83 -17.31 23.33
C ARG A 141 -1.75 -16.36 22.57
N LEU A 142 -1.53 -15.06 22.73
CA LEU A 142 -2.35 -13.98 22.19
C LEU A 142 -1.70 -13.41 20.94
N ILE A 143 -2.46 -13.30 19.86
CA ILE A 143 -2.07 -12.54 18.68
C ILE A 143 -3.05 -11.37 18.51
N CYS A 144 -2.54 -10.14 18.53
CA CYS A 144 -3.31 -8.94 18.31
C CYS A 144 -2.90 -8.29 16.99
N THR A 145 -3.84 -8.20 16.04
CA THR A 145 -3.59 -7.55 14.75
C THR A 145 -3.75 -6.04 14.88
N GLN A 146 -2.96 -5.33 14.09
CA GLN A 146 -2.98 -3.88 13.95
C GLN A 146 -2.97 -3.54 12.45
N PRO A 147 -3.76 -2.55 11.99
CA PRO A 147 -3.81 -2.20 10.57
C PRO A 147 -2.50 -1.57 10.06
N ARG A 148 -1.65 -1.07 10.96
CA ARG A 148 -0.43 -0.32 10.60
C ARG A 148 0.80 -0.86 11.33
N ARG A 149 1.93 -0.85 10.60
CA ARG A 149 3.25 -1.23 11.13
C ARG A 149 3.64 -0.44 12.37
N ILE A 150 3.48 0.89 12.34
CA ILE A 150 3.85 1.77 13.46
C ILE A 150 2.99 1.52 14.70
N SER A 151 1.71 1.18 14.52
CA SER A 151 0.82 0.80 15.62
C SER A 151 1.29 -0.51 16.27
N ALA A 152 1.59 -1.55 15.49
CA ALA A 152 2.11 -2.81 16.04
C ALA A 152 3.38 -2.62 16.88
N ILE A 153 4.37 -1.86 16.37
CA ILE A 153 5.62 -1.57 17.10
C ILE A 153 5.33 -0.77 18.37
N SER A 154 4.70 0.40 18.23
CA SER A 154 4.50 1.34 19.34
C SER A 154 3.63 0.77 20.44
N VAL A 155 2.60 -0.01 20.11
CA VAL A 155 1.75 -0.69 21.09
C VAL A 155 2.55 -1.79 21.80
N ALA A 156 3.33 -2.60 21.09
CA ALA A 156 4.17 -3.61 21.72
C ALA A 156 5.19 -3.00 22.68
N GLU A 157 5.90 -1.94 22.26
CA GLU A 157 6.85 -1.21 23.12
C GLU A 157 6.16 -0.59 24.33
N ARG A 158 4.97 0.00 24.13
CA ARG A 158 4.18 0.58 25.22
C ARG A 158 3.73 -0.48 26.22
N VAL A 159 3.20 -1.60 25.75
CA VAL A 159 2.70 -2.69 26.59
C VAL A 159 3.86 -3.37 27.33
N ALA A 160 4.99 -3.60 26.68
CA ALA A 160 6.20 -4.07 27.34
C ALA A 160 6.66 -3.11 28.45
N ALA A 161 6.69 -1.80 28.17
CA ALA A 161 7.06 -0.79 29.16
C ALA A 161 6.07 -0.73 30.35
N GLU A 162 4.76 -0.91 30.11
CA GLU A 162 3.75 -1.01 31.18
C GLU A 162 3.94 -2.26 32.05
N ARG A 163 4.55 -3.31 31.51
CA ARG A 163 4.96 -4.52 32.23
C ARG A 163 6.38 -4.43 32.81
N CYS A 164 7.05 -3.28 32.67
CA CYS A 164 8.46 -3.07 33.01
C CYS A 164 9.43 -4.05 32.31
N GLU A 165 9.04 -4.52 31.14
CA GLU A 165 9.84 -5.34 30.23
C GLU A 165 10.37 -4.48 29.07
N LYS A 166 11.28 -5.04 28.27
CA LYS A 166 11.70 -4.47 27.00
C LYS A 166 11.30 -5.39 25.87
N VAL A 167 11.07 -4.82 24.69
CA VAL A 167 10.91 -5.60 23.47
C VAL A 167 12.30 -5.84 22.89
N ASP A 168 12.82 -7.05 23.07
CA ASP A 168 14.17 -7.45 22.69
C ASP A 168 14.19 -8.69 21.77
N THR A 169 15.36 -9.10 21.31
CA THR A 169 15.56 -10.22 20.38
C THR A 169 15.81 -11.57 21.05
N ASP A 170 16.00 -11.59 22.37
CA ASP A 170 16.32 -12.77 23.18
C ASP A 170 15.13 -13.70 23.47
N ARG A 171 13.92 -13.33 23.01
CA ARG A 171 12.65 -14.05 23.22
C ARG A 171 12.32 -14.28 24.71
N SER A 172 12.83 -13.46 25.62
CA SER A 172 12.53 -13.58 27.06
C SER A 172 11.25 -12.82 27.47
N SER A 173 10.96 -11.74 26.75
CA SER A 173 9.85 -10.82 27.04
C SER A 173 8.47 -11.43 26.80
N SER A 174 7.49 -11.06 27.61
CA SER A 174 6.10 -11.50 27.43
C SER A 174 5.43 -10.85 26.22
N VAL A 175 5.97 -9.74 25.73
CA VAL A 175 5.40 -8.92 24.66
C VAL A 175 6.38 -8.77 23.51
N GLY A 176 5.88 -8.97 22.30
CA GLY A 176 6.66 -8.79 21.08
C GLY A 176 5.83 -8.24 19.94
N TYR A 177 6.49 -8.01 18.82
CA TYR A 177 5.81 -7.67 17.57
C TYR A 177 6.41 -8.38 16.36
N GLN A 178 5.55 -8.58 15.36
CA GLN A 178 5.96 -9.05 14.05
C GLN A 178 5.28 -8.24 12.96
N ILE A 179 6.10 -7.60 12.13
CA ILE A 179 5.66 -6.87 10.94
C ILE A 179 6.50 -7.33 9.75
N ARG A 180 6.13 -6.90 8.55
CA ARG A 180 6.96 -7.17 7.38
C ARG A 180 8.35 -6.56 7.57
N LEU A 181 9.39 -7.37 7.32
CA LEU A 181 10.83 -7.05 7.42
C LEU A 181 11.41 -6.86 8.83
N GLU A 182 10.59 -6.90 9.87
CA GLU A 182 11.07 -6.59 11.23
C GLU A 182 10.30 -7.42 12.24
N THR A 183 11.02 -8.07 13.15
CA THR A 183 10.42 -8.99 14.11
C THR A 183 11.21 -8.96 15.41
N LYS A 184 10.48 -8.84 16.51
CA LYS A 184 10.98 -9.09 17.87
C LYS A 184 9.96 -10.00 18.54
N GLN A 185 10.24 -11.30 18.52
CA GLN A 185 9.31 -12.31 19.03
C GLN A 185 9.24 -12.25 20.55
N PRO A 186 8.04 -12.40 21.15
CA PRO A 186 7.95 -12.69 22.57
C PRO A 186 8.41 -14.14 22.85
N ARG A 187 8.42 -14.51 24.14
CA ARG A 187 8.55 -15.91 24.54
C ARG A 187 7.48 -16.83 23.91
N PRO A 188 7.75 -18.12 23.69
CA PRO A 188 6.82 -19.03 22.99
C PRO A 188 5.47 -19.24 23.68
N GLN A 189 5.45 -19.24 25.02
CA GLN A 189 4.29 -19.52 25.87
C GLN A 189 3.99 -18.33 26.81
N GLY A 190 2.71 -18.11 27.14
CA GLY A 190 2.31 -17.01 28.01
C GLY A 190 2.66 -15.64 27.44
N SER A 191 2.31 -15.38 26.18
CA SER A 191 2.81 -14.24 25.41
C SER A 191 1.74 -13.46 24.62
N ILE A 192 2.09 -12.21 24.32
CA ILE A 192 1.33 -11.29 23.47
C ILE A 192 2.18 -10.91 22.26
N LEU A 193 1.70 -11.25 21.07
CA LEU A 193 2.29 -10.85 19.79
C LEU A 193 1.42 -9.79 19.11
N PHE A 194 1.93 -8.56 18.98
CA PHE A 194 1.31 -7.54 18.13
C PHE A 194 1.81 -7.68 16.69
N CYS A 195 0.93 -7.74 15.71
CA CYS A 195 1.36 -7.91 14.32
C CYS A 195 0.46 -7.16 13.34
N THR A 196 0.93 -6.97 12.11
CA THR A 196 0.03 -6.51 11.03
C THR A 196 -0.86 -7.65 10.56
N THR A 197 -2.09 -7.37 10.12
CA THR A 197 -3.04 -8.39 9.63
C THR A 197 -2.44 -9.33 8.58
N GLY A 198 -1.64 -8.80 7.64
CA GLY A 198 -0.95 -9.61 6.63
C GLY A 198 0.03 -10.67 7.16
N ILE A 199 0.53 -10.51 8.40
CA ILE A 199 1.38 -11.53 9.04
C ILE A 199 0.54 -12.74 9.47
N VAL A 200 -0.69 -12.51 9.95
CA VAL A 200 -1.61 -13.62 10.30
C VAL A 200 -2.03 -14.38 9.04
N LEU A 201 -2.28 -13.68 7.94
CA LEU A 201 -2.57 -14.33 6.65
C LEU A 201 -1.38 -15.18 6.18
N LYS A 202 -0.15 -14.69 6.35
CA LYS A 202 1.05 -15.51 6.09
C LYS A 202 1.16 -16.72 7.03
N PHE A 203 0.74 -16.61 8.28
CA PHE A 203 0.71 -17.77 9.18
C PHE A 203 -0.26 -18.84 8.70
N LEU A 204 -1.40 -18.45 8.13
CA LEU A 204 -2.41 -19.38 7.62
C LEU A 204 -1.93 -20.19 6.40
N GLU A 205 -0.89 -19.73 5.68
CA GLU A 205 -0.29 -20.51 4.59
C GLU A 205 0.37 -21.81 5.09
N GLY A 206 1.07 -21.75 6.23
CA GLY A 206 1.76 -22.91 6.83
C GLY A 206 1.03 -23.54 8.02
N ASP A 207 0.09 -22.82 8.63
CA ASP A 207 -0.74 -23.26 9.75
C ASP A 207 -2.20 -22.84 9.50
N PRO A 208 -2.93 -23.53 8.59
CA PRO A 208 -4.31 -23.17 8.23
C PRO A 208 -5.28 -23.23 9.41
N SER A 209 -4.97 -24.03 10.43
CA SER A 209 -5.75 -24.14 11.67
C SER A 209 -5.38 -23.09 12.74
N LEU A 210 -4.36 -22.27 12.47
CA LEU A 210 -3.82 -21.25 13.37
C LEU A 210 -3.53 -21.76 14.80
N ARG A 211 -2.93 -22.95 14.92
CA ARG A 211 -2.63 -23.63 16.20
C ARG A 211 -1.69 -22.83 17.10
N ARG A 212 -0.91 -21.92 16.51
CA ARG A 212 -0.05 -20.98 17.24
C ARG A 212 -0.80 -20.01 18.15
N ALA A 213 -2.10 -19.80 17.93
CA ALA A 213 -2.90 -18.85 18.69
C ALA A 213 -3.99 -19.54 19.51
N THR A 214 -4.14 -19.09 20.76
CA THR A 214 -5.31 -19.41 21.60
C THR A 214 -6.37 -18.33 21.52
N HIS A 215 -5.95 -17.08 21.38
CA HIS A 215 -6.85 -15.96 21.11
C HIS A 215 -6.30 -15.11 19.97
N ILE A 216 -7.21 -14.67 19.10
CA ILE A 216 -6.96 -13.70 18.05
C ILE A 216 -7.77 -12.45 18.36
N ILE A 217 -7.06 -11.32 18.44
CA ILE A 217 -7.66 -10.00 18.66
C ILE A 217 -7.51 -9.21 17.36
N LEU A 218 -8.62 -8.90 16.71
CA LEU A 218 -8.64 -7.96 15.59
C LEU A 218 -8.90 -6.56 16.11
N ASP A 219 -7.89 -5.70 16.09
CA ASP A 219 -8.02 -4.31 16.54
C ASP A 219 -8.37 -3.36 15.39
N GLU A 220 -8.95 -2.22 15.73
CA GLU A 220 -9.28 -1.14 14.80
C GLU A 220 -10.15 -1.57 13.59
N ILE A 221 -10.99 -2.61 13.76
CA ILE A 221 -11.81 -3.20 12.68
C ILE A 221 -12.77 -2.20 12.00
N HIS A 222 -13.06 -1.09 12.66
CA HIS A 222 -13.88 -0.01 12.13
C HIS A 222 -13.22 0.76 10.99
N GLU A 223 -11.90 0.62 10.78
CA GLU A 223 -11.23 1.17 9.61
C GLU A 223 -11.59 0.42 8.32
N ARG A 224 -12.12 -0.81 8.43
CA ARG A 224 -12.60 -1.63 7.31
C ARG A 224 -11.56 -1.78 6.20
N ASP A 225 -10.32 -2.08 6.61
CA ASP A 225 -9.22 -2.39 5.69
C ASP A 225 -9.43 -3.75 5.01
N LEU A 226 -8.91 -3.88 3.77
CA LEU A 226 -9.10 -5.06 2.93
C LEU A 226 -8.68 -6.36 3.63
N GLN A 227 -7.52 -6.36 4.28
CA GLN A 227 -6.91 -7.55 4.87
C GLN A 227 -7.64 -7.96 6.16
N SER A 228 -8.12 -7.00 6.96
CA SER A 228 -8.92 -7.33 8.16
C SER A 228 -10.29 -7.87 7.80
N ASP A 229 -10.96 -7.31 6.80
CA ASP A 229 -12.22 -7.86 6.29
C ASP A 229 -12.01 -9.28 5.72
N PHE A 230 -10.92 -9.52 4.99
CA PHE A 230 -10.57 -10.85 4.49
C PHE A 230 -10.30 -11.85 5.62
N LEU A 231 -9.49 -11.47 6.62
CA LEU A 231 -9.20 -12.32 7.78
C LEU A 231 -10.47 -12.64 8.59
N MET A 232 -11.42 -11.70 8.70
CA MET A 232 -12.71 -11.98 9.37
C MET A 232 -13.50 -13.09 8.66
N ILE A 233 -13.48 -13.16 7.32
CA ILE A 233 -14.13 -14.25 6.57
C ILE A 233 -13.50 -15.59 6.94
N ILE A 234 -12.17 -15.66 6.93
CA ILE A 234 -11.43 -16.89 7.25
C ILE A 234 -11.68 -17.31 8.71
N LEU A 235 -11.61 -16.38 9.65
CA LEU A 235 -11.84 -16.68 11.07
C LEU A 235 -13.26 -17.16 11.32
N LYS A 236 -14.26 -16.61 10.63
CA LYS A 236 -15.67 -17.03 10.75
C LYS A 236 -15.88 -18.48 10.32
N ASP A 237 -15.15 -18.96 9.32
CA ASP A 237 -15.15 -20.37 8.95
C ASP A 237 -14.31 -21.21 9.93
N LEU A 238 -13.12 -20.72 10.32
CA LEU A 238 -12.18 -21.43 11.19
C LEU A 238 -12.75 -21.72 12.59
N ILE A 239 -13.48 -20.78 13.20
CA ILE A 239 -14.08 -20.97 14.53
C ILE A 239 -15.13 -22.10 14.58
N GLN A 240 -15.66 -22.52 13.43
CA GLN A 240 -16.57 -23.67 13.37
C GLN A 240 -15.81 -24.98 13.62
N GLN A 241 -14.53 -25.02 13.23
CA GLN A 241 -13.62 -26.16 13.39
C GLN A 241 -12.80 -26.07 14.69
N ARG A 242 -12.32 -24.87 15.05
CA ARG A 242 -11.51 -24.57 16.24
C ARG A 242 -12.39 -23.99 17.36
N ARG A 243 -13.11 -24.84 18.08
CA ARG A 243 -13.99 -24.44 19.21
C ARG A 243 -13.25 -23.83 20.39
N ASP A 244 -11.97 -24.14 20.52
CA ASP A 244 -11.06 -23.62 21.54
C ASP A 244 -10.50 -22.22 21.21
N LEU A 245 -10.47 -21.83 19.92
CA LEU A 245 -9.98 -20.53 19.51
C LEU A 245 -10.96 -19.42 19.91
N LYS A 246 -10.46 -18.42 20.64
CA LYS A 246 -11.20 -17.21 21.00
C LYS A 246 -10.93 -16.08 20.01
N VAL A 247 -11.98 -15.41 19.54
CA VAL A 247 -11.86 -14.25 18.63
C VAL A 247 -12.43 -13.00 19.30
N ILE A 248 -11.62 -11.96 19.43
CA ILE A 248 -12.01 -10.68 20.01
C ILE A 248 -11.92 -9.60 18.95
N LEU A 249 -13.01 -8.89 18.72
CA LEU A 249 -13.14 -7.83 17.71
C LEU A 249 -13.18 -6.48 18.42
N MET A 250 -12.18 -5.62 18.25
CA MET A 250 -12.12 -4.32 18.92
C MET A 250 -12.43 -3.17 17.95
N SER A 251 -13.38 -2.32 18.32
CA SER A 251 -13.83 -1.17 17.51
C SER A 251 -13.84 0.13 18.30
N ALA A 252 -13.41 1.23 17.68
CA ALA A 252 -13.47 2.56 18.27
C ALA A 252 -14.84 3.27 18.09
N THR A 253 -15.73 2.69 17.26
CA THR A 253 -17.03 3.28 16.89
C THR A 253 -18.19 2.45 17.42
N LEU A 254 -19.36 3.08 17.52
CA LEU A 254 -20.65 2.48 17.92
C LEU A 254 -21.29 1.64 16.80
N ASN A 255 -20.50 1.05 15.89
CA ASN A 255 -21.00 0.13 14.85
C ASN A 255 -20.72 -1.33 15.21
N ALA A 256 -20.67 -1.63 16.51
CA ALA A 256 -20.35 -2.96 17.02
C ALA A 256 -21.39 -3.99 16.57
N GLU A 257 -22.63 -3.54 16.38
CA GLU A 257 -23.79 -4.32 15.96
C GLU A 257 -23.55 -4.99 14.62
N MET A 258 -22.96 -4.29 13.65
CA MET A 258 -22.66 -4.87 12.32
C MET A 258 -21.69 -6.05 12.45
N PHE A 259 -20.64 -5.90 13.27
CA PHE A 259 -19.68 -6.99 13.51
C PHE A 259 -20.32 -8.14 14.29
N SER A 260 -21.15 -7.84 15.28
CA SER A 260 -21.89 -8.84 16.05
C SER A 260 -22.83 -9.65 15.15
N GLN A 261 -23.65 -8.98 14.33
CA GLN A 261 -24.56 -9.61 13.36
C GLN A 261 -23.80 -10.51 12.39
N TYR A 262 -22.65 -10.05 11.88
CA TYR A 262 -21.82 -10.83 10.98
C TYR A 262 -21.31 -12.13 11.62
N PHE A 263 -20.96 -12.10 12.90
CA PHE A 263 -20.57 -13.27 13.71
C PHE A 263 -21.76 -13.88 14.48
N HIS A 264 -22.94 -13.97 13.85
CA HIS A 264 -24.13 -14.65 14.38
C HIS A 264 -24.68 -14.05 15.69
N ASN A 265 -24.73 -12.72 15.77
CA ASN A 265 -25.15 -11.95 16.94
C ASN A 265 -24.32 -12.28 18.20
N CYS A 266 -23.00 -12.35 18.05
CA CYS A 266 -22.09 -12.62 19.17
C CYS A 266 -22.14 -11.53 20.25
N ALA A 267 -21.67 -11.86 21.46
CA ALA A 267 -21.71 -10.96 22.60
C ALA A 267 -20.96 -9.64 22.31
N MET A 268 -21.51 -8.54 22.83
CA MET A 268 -20.93 -7.20 22.70
C MET A 268 -20.71 -6.59 24.08
N LEU A 269 -19.57 -5.93 24.27
CA LEU A 269 -19.23 -5.18 25.47
C LEU A 269 -18.84 -3.76 25.08
N ASN A 270 -19.52 -2.76 25.64
CA ASN A 270 -19.20 -1.35 25.41
C ASN A 270 -18.44 -0.77 26.60
N ILE A 271 -17.21 -0.34 26.36
CA ILE A 271 -16.36 0.36 27.32
C ILE A 271 -16.58 1.87 27.11
N PRO A 272 -17.12 2.60 28.10
CA PRO A 272 -17.30 4.04 27.98
C PRO A 272 -15.96 4.73 27.74
N GLY A 273 -15.95 5.68 26.80
CA GLY A 273 -14.80 6.55 26.57
C GLY A 273 -14.59 7.51 27.73
N PHE A 274 -13.34 7.89 27.98
CA PHE A 274 -13.03 9.10 28.74
C PHE A 274 -12.51 10.14 27.74
N THR A 275 -13.40 11.04 27.34
CA THR A 275 -13.03 12.25 26.59
C THR A 275 -13.57 13.44 27.36
N TYR A 276 -12.74 14.47 27.52
CA TYR A 276 -13.22 15.74 28.04
C TYR A 276 -14.25 16.33 27.06
N PRO A 277 -15.23 17.09 27.54
CA PRO A 277 -16.26 17.66 26.67
C PRO A 277 -15.63 18.54 25.59
N VAL A 278 -15.98 18.28 24.33
CA VAL A 278 -15.55 19.08 23.18
C VAL A 278 -16.75 19.83 22.63
N LYS A 279 -16.67 21.17 22.63
CA LYS A 279 -17.70 22.02 22.04
C LYS A 279 -17.55 22.08 20.53
N GLU A 280 -18.62 21.77 19.81
CA GLU A 280 -18.68 21.78 18.35
C GLU A 280 -19.24 23.11 17.85
N TYR A 281 -18.70 23.57 16.73
CA TYR A 281 -19.16 24.73 15.99
C TYR A 281 -19.28 24.33 14.52
N TYR A 282 -20.47 24.45 13.94
CA TYR A 282 -20.70 24.23 12.51
C TYR A 282 -20.45 25.52 11.73
N LEU A 283 -20.49 25.46 10.40
CA LEU A 283 -20.15 26.62 9.56
C LEU A 283 -20.99 27.85 9.88
N GLU A 284 -22.29 27.68 10.19
CA GLU A 284 -23.18 28.76 10.63
C GLU A 284 -22.70 29.43 11.92
N ASP A 285 -22.26 28.65 12.91
CA ASP A 285 -21.69 29.18 14.15
C ASP A 285 -20.40 29.93 13.84
N VAL A 286 -19.50 29.30 13.07
CA VAL A 286 -18.19 29.82 12.70
C VAL A 286 -18.31 31.18 12.04
N ILE A 287 -19.20 31.33 11.06
CA ILE A 287 -19.42 32.62 10.37
C ILE A 287 -19.94 33.68 11.34
N GLU A 288 -20.88 33.32 12.22
CA GLU A 288 -21.52 34.24 13.16
C GLU A 288 -20.51 34.83 14.16
N PHE A 289 -19.74 34.00 14.88
CA PHE A 289 -18.84 34.51 15.93
C PHE A 289 -17.52 35.06 15.40
N THR A 290 -17.00 34.55 14.26
CA THR A 290 -15.78 35.11 13.67
C THR A 290 -16.03 36.39 12.88
N ARG A 291 -17.32 36.76 12.68
CA ARG A 291 -17.78 37.93 11.92
C ARG A 291 -17.04 38.06 10.59
N CYS A 292 -16.93 36.94 9.85
CA CYS A 292 -16.13 36.81 8.63
C CYS A 292 -16.28 38.03 7.73
N PHE A 293 -15.19 38.81 7.63
CA PHE A 293 -15.12 39.99 6.78
C PHE A 293 -14.84 39.54 5.34
N ASN A 294 -15.58 40.10 4.38
CA ASN A 294 -15.46 39.95 2.92
C ASN A 294 -14.80 38.65 2.43
N LEU A 295 -15.55 37.55 2.41
CA LEU A 295 -15.30 36.53 1.40
C LEU A 295 -15.56 37.20 0.05
N GLU A 296 -14.51 37.70 -0.61
CA GLU A 296 -14.63 38.24 -1.95
C GLU A 296 -15.38 37.23 -2.81
N SER A 297 -16.52 37.65 -3.36
CA SER A 297 -17.25 36.90 -4.37
C SER A 297 -16.25 36.57 -5.47
N PRO A 298 -15.89 35.29 -5.71
CA PRO A 298 -15.01 34.97 -6.81
C PRO A 298 -15.70 35.50 -8.07
N GLN A 299 -15.02 36.40 -8.79
CA GLN A 299 -15.50 36.98 -10.03
C GLN A 299 -16.21 35.93 -10.87
N GLN A 300 -17.43 36.28 -11.29
CA GLN A 300 -18.29 35.51 -12.20
C GLN A 300 -17.53 35.18 -13.49
N SER A 301 -16.77 34.10 -13.49
CA SER A 301 -16.15 33.55 -14.71
C SER A 301 -16.16 32.03 -14.69
N ARG A 302 -17.30 31.41 -14.39
CA ARG A 302 -17.49 29.99 -14.66
C ARG A 302 -18.86 29.73 -15.27
N ARG A 303 -18.85 29.00 -16.38
CA ARG A 303 -20.05 28.36 -16.94
C ARG A 303 -20.67 27.48 -15.84
N PRO A 304 -21.99 27.57 -15.59
CA PRO A 304 -22.65 26.73 -14.61
C PRO A 304 -22.41 25.26 -14.96
N LYS A 305 -21.97 24.49 -13.96
CA LYS A 305 -21.86 23.03 -14.10
C LYS A 305 -23.28 22.50 -14.29
N ARG A 306 -23.50 21.59 -15.26
CA ARG A 306 -24.82 21.01 -15.50
C ARG A 306 -25.20 20.17 -14.28
N GLN A 307 -26.10 20.71 -13.46
CA GLN A 307 -26.59 20.04 -12.25
C GLN A 307 -27.56 18.91 -12.61
N THR A 308 -27.45 17.79 -11.91
CA THR A 308 -28.43 16.72 -11.93
C THR A 308 -29.75 17.17 -11.27
N PRO A 309 -30.89 16.50 -11.53
CA PRO A 309 -32.14 16.80 -10.84
C PRO A 309 -32.03 16.69 -9.30
N GLU A 310 -31.27 15.70 -8.82
CA GLU A 310 -31.00 15.47 -7.40
C GLU A 310 -30.21 16.62 -6.77
N GLU A 311 -29.13 17.09 -7.43
CA GLU A 311 -28.35 18.24 -6.97
C GLU A 311 -29.18 19.54 -6.90
N ARG A 312 -30.22 19.68 -7.73
CA ARG A 312 -31.13 20.84 -7.68
C ARG A 312 -32.08 20.75 -6.49
N ALA A 313 -32.70 19.60 -6.28
CA ALA A 313 -33.60 19.38 -5.14
C ALA A 313 -32.87 19.60 -3.81
N GLU A 314 -31.66 19.05 -3.67
CA GLU A 314 -30.83 19.26 -2.47
C GLU A 314 -30.48 20.75 -2.25
N MET A 315 -30.26 21.50 -3.34
CA MET A 315 -29.96 22.92 -3.26
C MET A 315 -31.17 23.75 -2.84
N ASP A 316 -32.38 23.39 -3.28
CA ASP A 316 -33.63 24.03 -2.85
C ASP A 316 -33.88 23.76 -1.35
N ASP A 317 -33.70 22.52 -0.90
CA ASP A 317 -33.79 22.14 0.51
C ASP A 317 -32.77 22.89 1.37
N TYR A 318 -31.53 23.02 0.89
CA TYR A 318 -30.48 23.78 1.56
C TYR A 318 -30.82 25.26 1.69
N GLN A 319 -31.35 25.89 0.64
CA GLN A 319 -31.78 27.29 0.68
C GLN A 319 -32.94 27.49 1.66
N SER A 320 -33.89 26.57 1.69
CA SER A 320 -34.99 26.56 2.66
C SER A 320 -34.47 26.44 4.09
N TRP A 321 -33.53 25.52 4.33
CA TRP A 321 -32.89 25.34 5.64
C TRP A 321 -32.17 26.60 6.11
N CYS A 322 -31.39 27.26 5.24
CA CYS A 322 -30.71 28.52 5.57
C CYS A 322 -31.70 29.61 6.01
N ARG A 323 -32.87 29.70 5.36
CA ARG A 323 -33.93 30.66 5.71
C ARG A 323 -34.67 30.29 7.00
N SER A 324 -34.66 29.01 7.38
CA SER A 324 -35.24 28.51 8.64
C SER A 324 -34.31 28.61 9.85
N LEU A 325 -33.07 29.10 9.67
CA LEU A 325 -32.13 29.24 10.79
C LEU A 325 -32.73 30.15 11.89
N PRO A 326 -32.48 29.83 13.18
CA PRO A 326 -33.00 30.63 14.28
C PRO A 326 -32.58 32.10 14.19
N SER A 327 -33.40 33.00 14.75
CA SER A 327 -33.12 34.44 14.81
C SER A 327 -31.87 34.82 15.61
N SER A 328 -31.22 33.86 16.27
CA SER A 328 -29.91 34.04 16.90
C SER A 328 -28.78 34.24 15.89
N TYR A 329 -28.97 33.82 14.63
CA TYR A 329 -28.02 34.08 13.55
C TYR A 329 -28.37 35.39 12.84
N SER A 330 -27.34 36.21 12.58
CA SER A 330 -27.53 37.48 11.89
C SER A 330 -27.97 37.28 10.43
N PRO A 331 -28.75 38.21 9.85
CA PRO A 331 -29.11 38.15 8.43
C PRO A 331 -27.89 38.05 7.50
N ARG A 332 -26.76 38.65 7.90
CA ARG A 332 -25.49 38.58 7.19
C ARG A 332 -24.94 37.14 7.16
N THR A 333 -25.04 36.40 8.25
CA THR A 333 -24.61 34.99 8.30
C THR A 333 -25.43 34.14 7.33
N VAL A 334 -26.75 34.33 7.30
CA VAL A 334 -27.63 33.63 6.34
C VAL A 334 -27.26 33.96 4.89
N GLU A 335 -27.02 35.23 4.58
CA GLU A 335 -26.57 35.66 3.25
C GLU A 335 -25.23 35.03 2.85
N MET A 336 -24.27 34.95 3.79
CA MET A 336 -22.98 34.31 3.54
C MET A 336 -23.13 32.80 3.29
N LEU A 337 -23.97 32.11 4.06
CA LEU A 337 -24.24 30.68 3.88
C LEU A 337 -24.88 30.36 2.52
N LEU A 338 -25.80 31.21 2.05
CA LEU A 338 -26.44 31.08 0.74
C LEU A 338 -25.43 31.24 -0.41
N ASN A 339 -24.40 32.06 -0.21
CA ASN A 339 -23.36 32.34 -1.20
C ASN A 339 -22.08 31.50 -1.02
N PHE A 340 -22.04 30.61 -0.02
CA PHE A 340 -20.84 29.84 0.29
C PHE A 340 -20.57 28.73 -0.75
N ASP A 341 -19.39 28.78 -1.38
CA ASP A 341 -18.99 27.76 -2.36
C ASP A 341 -18.41 26.51 -1.69
N TYR A 342 -19.27 25.54 -1.43
CA TYR A 342 -18.89 24.22 -0.89
C TYR A 342 -18.05 23.37 -1.84
N SER A 343 -17.95 23.71 -3.12
CA SER A 343 -17.12 22.94 -4.07
C SER A 343 -15.63 23.10 -3.77
N ARG A 344 -15.25 24.22 -3.14
CA ARG A 344 -13.87 24.58 -2.81
C ARG A 344 -13.62 24.46 -1.30
N ILE A 345 -12.35 24.40 -0.95
CA ILE A 345 -11.90 24.45 0.44
C ILE A 345 -11.46 25.90 0.67
N ASN A 346 -12.12 26.57 1.60
CA ASN A 346 -11.87 27.98 1.88
C ASN A 346 -10.71 28.11 2.87
N LEU A 347 -9.48 28.20 2.35
CA LEU A 347 -8.27 28.31 3.17
C LEU A 347 -8.18 29.66 3.91
N ASP A 348 -8.78 30.71 3.34
CA ASP A 348 -8.87 32.03 3.98
C ASP A 348 -9.72 31.97 5.26
N LEU A 349 -10.85 31.25 5.21
CA LEU A 349 -11.67 30.98 6.38
C LEU A 349 -10.89 30.17 7.43
N ILE A 350 -10.18 29.12 7.04
CA ILE A 350 -9.34 28.34 7.96
C ILE A 350 -8.29 29.24 8.64
N HIS A 351 -7.60 30.06 7.86
CA HIS A 351 -6.60 30.99 8.39
C HIS A 351 -7.22 32.03 9.35
N HIS A 352 -8.41 32.54 9.04
CA HIS A 352 -9.16 33.44 9.92
C HIS A 352 -9.54 32.78 11.25
N ILE A 353 -10.01 31.53 11.23
CA ILE A 353 -10.32 30.75 12.43
C ILE A 353 -9.06 30.56 13.29
N ILE A 354 -7.93 30.21 12.66
CA ILE A 354 -6.65 30.07 13.38
C ILE A 354 -6.28 31.37 14.10
N ASN A 355 -6.41 32.52 13.41
CA ASN A 355 -6.14 33.83 14.02
C ASN A 355 -7.12 34.16 15.15
N PHE A 356 -8.40 33.85 14.98
CA PHE A 356 -9.42 34.00 16.02
C PHE A 356 -9.07 33.19 17.28
N ILE A 357 -8.73 31.90 17.12
CA ILE A 357 -8.32 31.01 18.22
C ILE A 357 -7.08 31.58 18.92
N CYS A 358 -6.11 32.08 18.16
CA CYS A 358 -4.88 32.68 18.70
C CYS A 358 -5.11 33.99 19.47
N ASN A 359 -6.15 34.76 19.14
CA ASN A 359 -6.44 36.06 19.76
C ASN A 359 -7.41 35.97 20.94
N HIS A 360 -8.36 35.04 20.90
CA HIS A 360 -9.54 35.06 21.77
C HIS A 360 -9.75 33.81 22.61
N MET A 361 -8.96 32.75 22.41
CA MET A 361 -9.12 31.48 23.12
C MET A 361 -7.88 31.10 23.93
N GLY A 362 -8.09 30.25 24.94
CA GLY A 362 -7.06 29.79 25.88
C GLY A 362 -5.91 29.00 25.23
N GLU A 363 -4.97 28.53 26.05
CA GLU A 363 -3.81 27.76 25.58
C GLU A 363 -4.19 26.39 25.00
N GLY A 364 -3.29 25.84 24.16
CA GLY A 364 -3.46 24.55 23.51
C GLY A 364 -3.01 24.55 22.05
N ALA A 365 -2.63 23.38 21.54
CA ALA A 365 -2.27 23.22 20.14
C ALA A 365 -3.52 23.20 19.23
N ILE A 366 -3.35 23.68 18.00
CA ILE A 366 -4.36 23.66 16.95
C ILE A 366 -4.03 22.54 15.97
N LEU A 367 -4.98 21.64 15.71
CA LEU A 367 -4.88 20.61 14.67
C LEU A 367 -5.86 20.93 13.55
N VAL A 368 -5.34 21.08 12.33
CA VAL A 368 -6.12 21.43 11.14
C VAL A 368 -6.18 20.24 10.20
N PHE A 369 -7.38 19.78 9.84
CA PHE A 369 -7.58 18.72 8.86
C PHE A 369 -7.87 19.29 7.47
N VAL A 370 -7.01 18.97 6.50
CA VAL A 370 -7.17 19.29 5.08
C VAL A 370 -6.93 18.04 4.22
N PRO A 371 -7.52 17.91 3.01
CA PRO A 371 -7.53 16.64 2.29
C PRO A 371 -6.20 16.28 1.64
N GLY A 372 -5.29 17.24 1.41
CA GLY A 372 -4.05 16.94 0.69
C GLY A 372 -2.97 18.00 0.77
N TRP A 373 -1.84 17.68 0.15
CA TRP A 373 -0.61 18.47 0.18
C TRP A 373 -0.77 19.90 -0.31
N GLU A 374 -1.54 20.13 -1.37
CA GLU A 374 -1.69 21.47 -1.96
C GLU A 374 -2.39 22.44 -0.99
N GLU A 375 -3.37 21.96 -0.24
CA GLU A 375 -4.03 22.72 0.82
C GLU A 375 -3.09 22.95 2.01
N ILE A 376 -2.31 21.93 2.42
CA ILE A 376 -1.30 22.07 3.48
C ILE A 376 -0.32 23.18 3.12
N ARG A 377 0.22 23.16 1.90
CA ARG A 377 1.21 24.12 1.41
C ARG A 377 0.67 25.55 1.41
N LYS A 378 -0.48 25.77 0.79
CA LYS A 378 -1.10 27.11 0.71
C LYS A 378 -1.40 27.68 2.09
N LEU A 379 -2.00 26.87 2.97
CA LEU A 379 -2.32 27.33 4.32
C LEU A 379 -1.05 27.64 5.13
N HIS A 380 -0.01 26.82 5.00
CA HIS A 380 1.27 27.07 5.63
C HIS A 380 1.91 28.39 5.15
N GLU A 381 1.92 28.65 3.84
CA GLU A 381 2.39 29.93 3.27
C GLU A 381 1.60 31.13 3.81
N MET A 382 0.27 31.02 3.89
CA MET A 382 -0.61 32.06 4.42
C MET A 382 -0.29 32.37 5.90
N ILE A 383 -0.10 31.34 6.72
CA ILE A 383 0.22 31.50 8.15
C ILE A 383 1.64 32.05 8.32
N GLN A 384 2.63 31.59 7.56
CA GLN A 384 4.00 32.11 7.62
C GLN A 384 4.10 33.58 7.21
N ALA A 385 3.26 34.02 6.27
CA ALA A 385 3.21 35.43 5.87
C ALA A 385 2.67 36.35 6.98
N SER A 386 1.92 35.81 7.95
CA SER A 386 1.31 36.57 9.05
C SER A 386 2.36 37.21 9.98
N ALA A 387 2.04 38.41 10.49
CA ALA A 387 2.93 39.13 11.42
C ALA A 387 3.22 38.32 12.71
N ARG A 388 2.26 37.50 13.15
CA ARG A 388 2.37 36.67 14.37
C ARG A 388 3.32 35.49 14.22
N CYS A 389 3.44 34.93 13.02
CA CYS A 389 4.46 33.93 12.76
C CYS A 389 5.85 34.57 12.76
N LYS A 390 5.98 35.78 12.18
CA LYS A 390 7.24 36.53 12.12
C LYS A 390 7.75 36.99 13.51
N SER A 391 6.86 37.13 14.50
CA SER A 391 7.23 37.43 15.88
C SER A 391 7.69 36.21 16.68
N GLY A 392 7.74 35.00 16.09
CA GLY A 392 8.19 33.76 16.75
C GLY A 392 7.15 33.11 17.67
N CYS A 393 5.92 33.62 17.72
CA CYS A 393 4.88 33.14 18.64
C CYS A 393 4.15 31.87 18.15
N LEU A 394 4.43 31.40 16.93
CA LEU A 394 3.78 30.24 16.32
C LEU A 394 4.81 29.22 15.87
N ARG A 395 4.54 27.93 16.12
CA ARG A 395 5.24 26.79 15.54
C ARG A 395 4.29 26.05 14.61
N VAL A 396 4.47 26.21 13.29
CA VAL A 396 3.61 25.59 12.27
C VAL A 396 4.27 24.34 11.73
N ILE A 397 3.59 23.20 11.84
CA ILE A 397 4.09 21.88 11.48
C ILE A 397 3.16 21.27 10.42
N PRO A 398 3.58 21.19 9.16
CA PRO A 398 2.85 20.41 8.15
C PRO A 398 3.01 18.92 8.46
N LEU A 399 1.95 18.13 8.26
CA LEU A 399 1.94 16.69 8.52
C LEU A 399 1.26 15.94 7.36
N HIS A 400 2.07 15.25 6.56
CA HIS A 400 1.61 14.45 5.42
C HIS A 400 2.44 13.17 5.31
N SER A 401 1.88 12.10 4.72
CA SER A 401 2.56 10.80 4.54
C SER A 401 3.83 10.85 3.66
N LEU A 402 3.95 11.91 2.84
CA LEU A 402 5.09 12.18 1.96
C LEU A 402 6.18 13.06 2.61
N MET A 403 6.00 13.47 3.86
CA MET A 403 6.99 14.29 4.56
C MET A 403 8.13 13.46 5.18
N PRO A 404 9.32 14.04 5.35
CA PRO A 404 10.43 13.40 6.07
C PRO A 404 10.04 13.01 7.51
N THR A 405 10.46 11.83 7.96
CA THR A 405 10.15 11.30 9.31
C THR A 405 10.65 12.19 10.44
N VAL A 406 11.75 12.94 10.24
CA VAL A 406 12.34 13.82 11.26
C VAL A 406 11.35 14.92 11.65
N ASN A 407 10.66 15.52 10.67
CA ASN A 407 9.67 16.58 10.91
C ASN A 407 8.39 16.04 11.58
N GLN A 408 8.14 14.73 11.51
CA GLN A 408 6.99 14.11 12.18
C GLN A 408 7.23 13.95 13.69
N ARG A 409 8.48 13.84 14.16
CA ARG A 409 8.75 13.73 15.61
C ARG A 409 8.47 15.03 16.35
N GLU A 410 8.77 16.16 15.72
CA GLU A 410 8.48 17.50 16.27
C GLU A 410 6.99 17.72 16.59
N VAL A 411 6.09 16.93 15.98
CA VAL A 411 4.65 17.00 16.24
C VAL A 411 4.30 16.61 17.68
N PHE A 412 5.09 15.71 18.28
CA PHE A 412 4.84 15.19 19.63
C PHE A 412 5.42 16.10 20.72
N ASP A 413 6.40 16.93 20.37
CA ASP A 413 7.02 17.85 21.32
C ASP A 413 6.06 18.98 21.69
N ARG A 414 6.03 19.32 22.98
CA ARG A 414 5.31 20.51 23.46
C ARG A 414 6.07 21.78 23.04
N PRO A 415 5.37 22.82 22.57
CA PRO A 415 6.03 24.07 22.23
C PRO A 415 6.57 24.78 23.50
N PRO A 416 7.60 25.63 23.39
CA PRO A 416 8.05 26.47 24.49
C PRO A 416 6.92 27.38 25.03
N PRO A 417 6.99 27.83 26.30
CA PRO A 417 6.03 28.77 26.85
C PRO A 417 5.86 30.02 25.98
N GLY A 418 4.63 30.45 25.74
CA GLY A 418 4.31 31.59 24.87
C GLY A 418 4.30 31.28 23.36
N VAL A 419 4.67 30.06 22.95
CA VAL A 419 4.61 29.61 21.55
C VAL A 419 3.42 28.68 21.36
N ARG A 420 2.55 28.96 20.38
CA ARG A 420 1.44 28.07 20.03
C ARG A 420 1.82 27.13 18.89
N LYS A 421 1.58 25.83 19.08
CA LYS A 421 1.76 24.81 18.05
C LYS A 421 0.52 24.74 17.14
N ILE A 422 0.75 24.72 15.83
CA ILE A 422 -0.27 24.53 14.80
C ILE A 422 0.17 23.38 13.91
N VAL A 423 -0.63 22.32 13.84
CA VAL A 423 -0.36 21.15 13.02
C VAL A 423 -1.36 21.13 11.87
N ILE A 424 -0.89 21.12 10.62
CA ILE A 424 -1.74 21.06 9.42
C ILE A 424 -1.60 19.68 8.80
N ALA A 425 -2.63 18.85 8.91
CA ALA A 425 -2.58 17.43 8.65
C ALA A 425 -3.66 16.93 7.68
N THR A 426 -3.41 15.78 7.06
CA THR A 426 -4.47 14.96 6.45
C THR A 426 -5.11 14.03 7.50
N ASN A 427 -5.94 13.08 7.04
CA ASN A 427 -6.49 12.01 7.86
C ASN A 427 -5.44 11.12 8.58
N ILE A 428 -4.14 11.29 8.33
CA ILE A 428 -3.08 10.63 9.09
C ILE A 428 -3.13 10.95 10.60
N ALA A 429 -3.64 12.13 10.99
CA ALA A 429 -3.80 12.51 12.39
C ALA A 429 -5.13 12.02 13.01
N GLU A 430 -6.00 11.37 12.23
CA GLU A 430 -7.34 10.96 12.65
C GLU A 430 -7.34 9.71 13.53
N THR A 431 -6.51 8.71 13.18
CA THR A 431 -6.35 7.45 13.93
C THR A 431 -4.88 7.20 14.29
N SER A 432 -3.97 7.31 13.31
CA SER A 432 -2.60 6.78 13.37
C SER A 432 -1.61 7.49 14.31
N ILE A 433 -1.86 8.77 14.62
CA ILE A 433 -0.93 9.62 15.38
C ILE A 433 -1.69 10.28 16.52
N THR A 434 -1.14 10.20 17.73
CA THR A 434 -1.71 10.81 18.94
C THR A 434 -0.88 12.03 19.35
N ILE A 435 -1.44 13.23 19.17
CA ILE A 435 -0.82 14.49 19.58
C ILE A 435 -1.54 14.94 20.87
N ASP A 436 -0.85 14.85 22.00
CA ASP A 436 -1.51 14.94 23.31
C ASP A 436 -1.94 16.36 23.69
N ASP A 437 -1.24 17.41 23.22
CA ASP A 437 -1.50 18.81 23.60
C ASP A 437 -2.52 19.53 22.70
N VAL A 438 -3.27 18.79 21.86
CA VAL A 438 -4.33 19.35 21.02
C VAL A 438 -5.57 19.69 21.86
N VAL A 439 -6.02 20.93 21.73
CA VAL A 439 -7.24 21.46 22.38
C VAL A 439 -8.21 22.03 21.35
N PHE A 440 -7.70 22.46 20.19
CA PHE A 440 -8.49 23.04 19.12
C PHE A 440 -8.34 22.20 17.86
N VAL A 441 -9.46 21.78 17.28
CA VAL A 441 -9.51 21.09 15.99
C VAL A 441 -10.24 21.98 14.98
N VAL A 442 -9.65 22.16 13.80
CA VAL A 442 -10.29 22.82 12.66
C VAL A 442 -10.43 21.79 11.56
N ASP A 443 -11.67 21.50 11.19
CA ASP A 443 -12.03 20.41 10.31
C ASP A 443 -12.67 20.93 9.02
N CYS A 444 -11.99 20.75 7.88
CA CYS A 444 -12.52 21.19 6.60
C CYS A 444 -13.68 20.31 6.07
N GLY A 445 -13.92 19.14 6.68
CA GLY A 445 -14.96 18.19 6.28
C GLY A 445 -14.67 17.37 5.04
N LYS A 446 -13.48 17.50 4.44
CA LYS A 446 -13.12 16.77 3.22
C LYS A 446 -11.95 15.83 3.44
N ILE A 447 -12.05 14.67 2.82
CA ILE A 447 -11.03 13.63 2.80
C ILE A 447 -10.75 13.21 1.36
N LYS A 448 -9.50 12.84 1.07
CA LYS A 448 -9.11 12.35 -0.25
C LYS A 448 -9.07 10.83 -0.23
N LEU A 449 -9.97 10.19 -0.96
CA LEU A 449 -10.10 8.73 -1.00
C LEU A 449 -9.70 8.18 -2.36
N LYS A 450 -9.02 7.02 -2.32
CA LYS A 450 -8.74 6.20 -3.49
C LYS A 450 -9.99 5.37 -3.78
N SER A 451 -10.54 5.48 -4.99
CA SER A 451 -11.64 4.65 -5.47
C SER A 451 -11.30 4.01 -6.80
N PHE A 452 -11.70 2.76 -6.97
CA PHE A 452 -11.57 2.02 -8.22
C PHE A 452 -12.89 2.06 -8.99
N GLN A 453 -12.81 2.38 -10.28
CA GLN A 453 -13.92 2.32 -11.24
C GLN A 453 -13.65 1.15 -12.18
N PRO A 454 -14.30 -0.01 -11.96
CA PRO A 454 -14.06 -1.23 -12.73
C PRO A 454 -14.29 -1.05 -14.22
N GLU A 455 -15.31 -0.29 -14.62
CA GLU A 455 -15.74 -0.12 -16.01
C GLU A 455 -14.68 0.61 -16.84
N MET A 456 -13.93 1.51 -16.22
CA MET A 456 -12.84 2.27 -16.86
C MET A 456 -11.45 1.72 -16.53
N ASN A 457 -11.39 0.63 -15.74
CA ASN A 457 -10.17 0.10 -15.15
C ASN A 457 -9.30 1.24 -14.59
N LEU A 458 -9.92 2.12 -13.78
CA LEU A 458 -9.36 3.43 -13.42
C LEU A 458 -9.38 3.64 -11.91
N THR A 459 -8.22 4.00 -11.37
CA THR A 459 -8.13 4.50 -10.00
C THR A 459 -8.35 6.01 -9.99
N CYS A 460 -9.30 6.45 -9.18
CA CYS A 460 -9.59 7.85 -8.92
C CYS A 460 -9.06 8.25 -7.54
N LEU A 461 -8.55 9.48 -7.42
CA LEU A 461 -8.20 10.08 -6.13
C LEU A 461 -8.90 11.44 -6.02
N GLN A 462 -10.03 11.45 -5.32
CA GLN A 462 -10.91 12.61 -5.26
C GLN A 462 -11.13 13.06 -3.83
N ALA A 463 -11.21 14.37 -3.65
CA ALA A 463 -11.66 14.95 -2.39
C ALA A 463 -13.19 14.81 -2.33
N GLN A 464 -13.67 14.16 -1.29
CA GLN A 464 -15.09 13.93 -1.01
C GLN A 464 -15.40 14.38 0.42
N TRP A 465 -16.67 14.54 0.72
CA TRP A 465 -17.12 14.72 2.10
C TRP A 465 -16.74 13.50 2.94
N GLU A 466 -16.36 13.74 4.18
CA GLU A 466 -16.13 12.67 5.14
C GLU A 466 -17.43 12.09 5.70
N ALA A 467 -17.33 11.00 6.43
CA ALA A 467 -18.46 10.41 7.13
C ALA A 467 -18.61 11.00 8.53
N LYS A 468 -19.80 10.83 9.14
CA LYS A 468 -20.05 11.26 10.53
C LYS A 468 -19.07 10.62 11.52
N ALA A 469 -18.69 9.37 11.29
CA ALA A 469 -17.67 8.70 12.09
C ALA A 469 -16.32 9.43 12.06
N ASN A 470 -15.87 9.92 10.89
CA ASN A 470 -14.62 10.67 10.77
C ASN A 470 -14.69 12.00 11.53
N ALA A 471 -15.79 12.75 11.34
CA ALA A 471 -16.01 14.01 12.05
C ALA A 471 -15.99 13.82 13.57
N LYS A 472 -16.63 12.74 14.08
CA LYS A 472 -16.61 12.36 15.50
C LYS A 472 -15.19 12.02 15.97
N GLN A 473 -14.40 11.30 15.18
CA GLN A 473 -13.01 10.98 15.53
C GLN A 473 -12.13 12.23 15.57
N ARG A 474 -12.26 13.13 14.59
CA ARG A 474 -11.55 14.41 14.55
C ARG A 474 -11.89 15.29 15.74
N LYS A 475 -13.18 15.41 16.08
CA LYS A 475 -13.66 16.07 17.30
C LYS A 475 -12.97 15.49 18.54
N GLY A 476 -12.90 14.17 18.66
CA GLY A 476 -12.27 13.47 19.78
C GLY A 476 -10.79 13.81 19.99
N ARG A 477 -10.09 14.33 18.97
CA ARG A 477 -8.69 14.78 19.08
C ARG A 477 -8.52 16.02 19.94
N ALA A 478 -9.54 16.85 20.10
CA ALA A 478 -9.52 18.04 20.97
C ALA A 478 -9.78 17.73 22.46
N GLY A 479 -10.36 16.56 22.78
CA GLY A 479 -10.86 16.23 24.12
C GLY A 479 -9.96 15.31 24.94
N ARG A 480 -8.67 15.20 24.60
CA ARG A 480 -7.77 14.19 25.19
C ARG A 480 -7.21 14.59 26.55
N VAL A 481 -6.79 15.84 26.69
CA VAL A 481 -6.10 16.35 27.90
C VAL A 481 -6.97 17.28 28.74
N GLN A 482 -7.89 18.00 28.11
CA GLN A 482 -8.82 18.93 28.76
C GLN A 482 -10.02 19.21 27.84
N ALA A 483 -10.98 20.01 28.31
CA ALA A 483 -12.11 20.44 27.50
C ALA A 483 -11.62 21.19 26.24
N GLY A 484 -12.17 20.82 25.09
CA GLY A 484 -11.68 21.26 23.78
C GLY A 484 -12.74 21.91 22.89
N HIS A 485 -12.31 22.34 21.71
CA HIS A 485 -13.18 22.95 20.70
C HIS A 485 -12.93 22.33 19.32
N CYS A 486 -14.01 22.06 18.58
CA CYS A 486 -13.96 21.55 17.22
C CYS A 486 -14.76 22.45 16.27
N PHE A 487 -14.09 22.99 15.26
CA PHE A 487 -14.66 23.91 14.27
C PHE A 487 -14.82 23.19 12.93
N HIS A 488 -16.05 22.93 12.52
CA HIS A 488 -16.38 22.26 11.27
C HIS A 488 -16.71 23.29 10.18
N LEU A 489 -16.07 23.20 9.03
CA LEU A 489 -16.32 24.08 7.87
C LEU A 489 -17.41 23.53 6.94
N PHE A 490 -18.39 22.86 7.53
CA PHE A 490 -19.61 22.41 6.89
C PHE A 490 -20.81 22.73 7.79
N THR A 491 -21.97 22.93 7.18
CA THR A 491 -23.19 23.24 7.93
C THR A 491 -23.76 22.01 8.61
N LYS A 492 -24.61 22.23 9.62
CA LYS A 492 -25.36 21.13 10.23
C LYS A 492 -26.30 20.43 9.24
N PHE A 493 -26.84 21.16 8.26
CA PHE A 493 -27.56 20.56 7.13
C PHE A 493 -26.68 19.56 6.37
N ARG A 494 -25.47 19.98 5.99
CA ARG A 494 -24.53 19.12 5.27
C ARG A 494 -24.12 17.91 6.10
N TYR A 495 -23.87 18.09 7.40
CA TYR A 495 -23.54 16.99 8.32
C TYR A 495 -24.65 15.94 8.40
N ASN A 496 -25.92 16.36 8.40
CA ASN A 496 -27.04 15.42 8.42
C ASN A 496 -27.13 14.55 7.15
N LEU A 497 -26.60 15.05 6.02
CA LEU A 497 -26.49 14.31 4.77
C LEU A 497 -25.24 13.43 4.67
N PHE A 498 -24.30 13.53 5.62
CA PHE A 498 -23.12 12.67 5.59
C PHE A 498 -23.52 11.20 5.79
N PRO A 499 -22.84 10.27 5.09
CA PRO A 499 -22.96 8.87 5.43
C PRO A 499 -22.40 8.66 6.84
N ASP A 500 -22.90 7.65 7.54
CA ASP A 500 -22.41 7.37 8.90
C ASP A 500 -20.96 6.86 8.88
N TYR A 501 -20.59 6.11 7.84
CA TYR A 501 -19.26 5.53 7.63
C TYR A 501 -18.81 5.67 6.17
N LEU A 502 -17.48 5.68 5.97
CA LEU A 502 -16.91 5.56 4.63
C LEU A 502 -17.07 4.12 4.11
N PRO A 503 -17.18 3.94 2.77
CA PRO A 503 -17.23 2.60 2.19
C PRO A 503 -15.94 1.82 2.52
N PRO A 504 -16.05 0.53 2.91
CA PRO A 504 -14.91 -0.36 3.15
C PRO A 504 -13.93 -0.37 1.99
N GLU A 505 -12.66 -0.62 2.28
CA GLU A 505 -11.61 -0.66 1.28
C GLU A 505 -11.89 -1.70 0.18
N MET A 506 -12.40 -2.87 0.56
CA MET A 506 -12.78 -3.96 -0.36
C MET A 506 -13.75 -3.54 -1.47
N LEU A 507 -14.61 -2.54 -1.22
CA LEU A 507 -15.57 -2.07 -2.24
C LEU A 507 -14.95 -1.09 -3.25
N ARG A 508 -13.74 -0.59 -2.99
CA ARG A 508 -13.15 0.55 -3.71
C ARG A 508 -11.70 0.33 -4.14
N THR A 509 -11.18 -0.88 -4.01
CA THR A 509 -9.84 -1.27 -4.48
C THR A 509 -9.94 -2.35 -5.55
N ARG A 510 -8.82 -2.59 -6.23
CA ARG A 510 -8.68 -3.77 -7.09
C ARG A 510 -8.52 -5.03 -6.22
N LEU A 511 -8.82 -6.20 -6.79
CA LEU A 511 -8.97 -7.44 -6.03
C LEU A 511 -8.05 -8.58 -6.52
N GLU A 512 -7.09 -8.34 -7.42
CA GLU A 512 -6.23 -9.39 -7.98
C GLU A 512 -5.39 -10.07 -6.90
N GLU A 513 -4.77 -9.29 -5.99
CA GLU A 513 -4.00 -9.84 -4.87
C GLU A 513 -4.88 -10.69 -3.95
N LEU A 514 -6.08 -10.20 -3.62
CA LEU A 514 -7.05 -10.94 -2.80
C LEU A 514 -7.45 -12.27 -3.47
N CYS A 515 -7.72 -12.25 -4.77
CA CYS A 515 -8.09 -13.43 -5.55
C CYS A 515 -6.97 -14.49 -5.53
N LEU A 516 -5.71 -14.08 -5.66
CA LEU A 516 -4.57 -15.00 -5.53
C LEU A 516 -4.43 -15.54 -4.11
N GLN A 517 -4.61 -14.71 -3.08
CA GLN A 517 -4.55 -15.14 -1.68
C GLN A 517 -5.64 -16.18 -1.36
N ILE A 518 -6.86 -16.02 -1.88
CA ILE A 518 -7.94 -17.01 -1.75
C ILE A 518 -7.50 -18.37 -2.28
N LYS A 519 -6.87 -18.39 -3.45
CA LYS A 519 -6.41 -19.63 -4.09
C LYS A 519 -5.18 -20.22 -3.40
N LEU A 520 -4.26 -19.38 -2.94
CA LEU A 520 -3.07 -19.79 -2.19
C LEU A 520 -3.45 -20.47 -0.86
N LEU A 521 -4.43 -19.92 -0.14
CA LEU A 521 -4.92 -20.46 1.13
C LEU A 521 -5.93 -21.61 0.95
N HIS A 522 -6.14 -22.09 -0.28
CA HIS A 522 -7.07 -23.18 -0.62
C HIS A 522 -8.51 -22.94 -0.13
N LEU A 523 -8.98 -21.70 -0.19
CA LEU A 523 -10.30 -21.29 0.33
C LEU A 523 -11.47 -21.55 -0.64
N GLY A 524 -11.21 -22.23 -1.75
CA GLY A 524 -12.21 -22.64 -2.76
C GLY A 524 -12.29 -21.73 -3.98
N GLN A 525 -13.49 -21.59 -4.54
CA GLN A 525 -13.76 -20.70 -5.67
C GLN A 525 -13.84 -19.23 -5.23
N ILE A 526 -13.40 -18.29 -6.08
CA ILE A 526 -13.21 -16.88 -5.68
C ILE A 526 -14.53 -16.23 -5.33
N VAL A 527 -15.51 -16.31 -6.23
CA VAL A 527 -16.82 -15.65 -6.07
C VAL A 527 -17.58 -16.17 -4.84
N PRO A 528 -17.74 -17.50 -4.63
CA PRO A 528 -18.41 -18.03 -3.44
C PRO A 528 -17.70 -17.71 -2.13
N PHE A 529 -16.37 -17.58 -2.13
CA PHE A 529 -15.65 -17.21 -0.92
C PHE A 529 -15.85 -15.72 -0.60
N ILE A 530 -15.65 -14.83 -1.58
CA ILE A 530 -15.77 -13.38 -1.40
C ILE A 530 -17.20 -12.97 -1.03
N SER A 531 -18.23 -13.70 -1.48
CA SER A 531 -19.62 -13.41 -1.12
C SER A 531 -19.92 -13.58 0.37
N LYS A 532 -19.04 -14.27 1.12
CA LYS A 532 -19.11 -14.35 2.60
C LYS A 532 -18.64 -13.07 3.29
N ALA A 533 -18.08 -12.10 2.57
CA ALA A 533 -17.68 -10.81 3.15
C ALA A 533 -18.86 -10.10 3.80
N MET A 534 -18.59 -9.32 4.84
CA MET A 534 -19.62 -8.53 5.53
C MET A 534 -20.36 -7.57 4.58
N GLN A 535 -19.62 -6.98 3.64
CA GLN A 535 -20.17 -6.24 2.51
C GLN A 535 -19.45 -6.74 1.27
N HIS A 536 -20.20 -7.36 0.35
CA HIS A 536 -19.61 -7.96 -0.83
C HIS A 536 -19.16 -6.88 -1.84
N PRO A 537 -17.98 -7.03 -2.47
CA PRO A 537 -17.54 -6.12 -3.51
C PRO A 537 -18.47 -6.16 -4.73
N PRO A 538 -18.45 -5.12 -5.58
CA PRO A 538 -19.15 -5.14 -6.86
C PRO A 538 -18.69 -6.33 -7.71
N MET A 539 -19.65 -7.10 -8.26
CA MET A 539 -19.33 -8.29 -9.06
C MET A 539 -18.45 -7.96 -10.27
N GLU A 540 -18.63 -6.79 -10.86
CA GLU A 540 -17.79 -6.31 -11.96
C GLU A 540 -16.30 -6.21 -11.56
N ALA A 541 -16.01 -5.75 -10.34
CA ALA A 541 -14.65 -5.66 -9.83
C ALA A 541 -14.03 -7.06 -9.62
N VAL A 542 -14.83 -8.02 -9.14
CA VAL A 542 -14.40 -9.42 -8.95
C VAL A 542 -14.14 -10.09 -10.30
N THR A 543 -15.07 -9.99 -11.24
CA THR A 543 -14.92 -10.54 -12.59
C THR A 543 -13.71 -9.94 -13.30
N HIS A 544 -13.52 -8.62 -13.21
CA HIS A 544 -12.34 -7.97 -13.77
C HIS A 544 -11.05 -8.54 -13.19
N ALA A 545 -10.96 -8.70 -11.86
CA ALA A 545 -9.76 -9.25 -11.23
C ALA A 545 -9.47 -10.69 -11.69
N ILE A 546 -10.50 -11.54 -11.80
CA ILE A 546 -10.37 -12.91 -12.30
C ILE A 546 -9.90 -12.92 -13.75
N THR A 547 -10.53 -12.11 -14.62
CA THR A 547 -10.14 -11.98 -16.03
C THR A 547 -8.69 -11.53 -16.17
N THR A 548 -8.26 -10.51 -15.42
CA THR A 548 -6.87 -10.04 -15.42
C THR A 548 -5.90 -11.15 -15.00
N LEU A 549 -6.22 -11.92 -13.95
CA LEU A 549 -5.35 -13.03 -13.51
C LEU A 549 -5.29 -14.18 -14.53
N LYS A 550 -6.38 -14.45 -15.25
CA LYS A 550 -6.41 -15.42 -16.37
C LYS A 550 -5.57 -14.94 -17.53
N GLU A 551 -5.72 -13.68 -17.95
CA GLU A 551 -4.90 -13.05 -19.00
C GLU A 551 -3.40 -13.02 -18.64
N MET A 552 -3.07 -12.97 -17.36
CA MET A 552 -1.69 -13.04 -16.86
C MET A 552 -1.12 -14.46 -16.82
N ASN A 553 -1.90 -15.51 -17.13
CA ASN A 553 -1.57 -16.91 -16.90
C ASN A 553 -1.25 -17.23 -15.43
N ALA A 554 -1.86 -16.48 -14.50
CA ALA A 554 -1.78 -16.77 -13.07
C ALA A 554 -2.87 -17.78 -12.64
N LEU A 555 -4.01 -17.78 -13.32
CA LEU A 555 -5.11 -18.72 -13.13
C LEU A 555 -5.47 -19.39 -14.47
N ASP A 556 -5.94 -20.63 -14.41
CA ASP A 556 -6.56 -21.30 -15.56
C ASP A 556 -8.05 -20.90 -15.73
N MET A 557 -8.73 -21.50 -16.71
CA MET A 557 -10.14 -21.20 -16.99
C MET A 557 -11.09 -21.60 -15.84
N ASP A 558 -10.71 -22.60 -15.04
CA ASP A 558 -11.44 -23.13 -13.88
C ASP A 558 -11.04 -22.43 -12.55
N GLU A 559 -10.27 -21.35 -12.65
CA GLU A 559 -9.72 -20.59 -11.53
C GLU A 559 -8.72 -21.38 -10.66
N ASN A 560 -8.08 -22.43 -11.17
CA ASN A 560 -6.99 -23.08 -10.46
C ASN A 560 -5.72 -22.26 -10.58
N LEU A 561 -4.92 -22.31 -9.52
CA LEU A 561 -3.65 -21.60 -9.46
C LEU A 561 -2.66 -22.24 -10.43
N LEU A 562 -2.24 -21.49 -11.44
CA LEU A 562 -1.18 -21.93 -12.34
C LEU A 562 0.18 -21.78 -11.64
N PRO A 563 1.22 -22.50 -12.10
CA PRO A 563 2.54 -22.41 -11.47
C PRO A 563 3.09 -20.98 -11.39
N LEU A 564 2.81 -20.11 -12.38
CA LEU A 564 3.15 -18.68 -12.31
C LEU A 564 2.37 -18.02 -11.16
N GLY A 565 1.06 -18.22 -11.10
CA GLY A 565 0.20 -17.72 -10.04
C GLY A 565 0.63 -18.17 -8.64
N TYR A 566 1.13 -19.40 -8.50
CA TYR A 566 1.65 -19.95 -7.24
C TYR A 566 2.83 -19.14 -6.69
N HIS A 567 3.77 -18.76 -7.56
CA HIS A 567 4.88 -17.90 -7.17
C HIS A 567 4.41 -16.47 -6.91
N LEU A 568 3.56 -15.91 -7.79
CA LEU A 568 3.03 -14.54 -7.64
C LEU A 568 2.27 -14.37 -6.32
N ALA A 569 1.45 -15.35 -5.92
CA ALA A 569 0.66 -15.28 -4.70
C ALA A 569 1.51 -15.24 -3.42
N ARG A 570 2.73 -15.82 -3.46
CA ARG A 570 3.70 -15.78 -2.34
C ARG A 570 4.56 -14.52 -2.35
N MET A 571 4.59 -13.79 -3.45
CA MET A 571 5.32 -12.54 -3.51
C MET A 571 4.50 -11.44 -2.83
N PRO A 572 5.08 -10.69 -1.89
CA PRO A 572 4.38 -9.62 -1.19
C PRO A 572 4.37 -8.32 -2.01
N VAL A 573 3.95 -8.41 -3.27
CA VAL A 573 3.86 -7.34 -4.28
C VAL A 573 2.67 -7.61 -5.21
N GLU A 574 2.19 -6.59 -5.92
CA GLU A 574 1.12 -6.79 -6.92
C GLU A 574 1.55 -7.80 -8.00
N PRO A 575 0.62 -8.61 -8.56
CA PRO A 575 0.96 -9.68 -9.52
C PRO A 575 1.83 -9.22 -10.71
N HIS A 576 1.52 -8.03 -11.25
CA HIS A 576 2.30 -7.41 -12.34
C HIS A 576 3.75 -7.14 -11.95
N THR A 577 3.95 -6.67 -10.71
CA THR A 577 5.27 -6.43 -10.15
C THR A 577 6.00 -7.75 -9.86
N GLY A 578 5.32 -8.77 -9.37
CA GLY A 578 5.90 -10.11 -9.17
C GLY A 578 6.39 -10.73 -10.48
N LYS A 579 5.59 -10.61 -11.55
CA LYS A 579 5.97 -11.06 -12.90
C LYS A 579 7.21 -10.33 -13.40
N MET A 580 7.29 -9.02 -13.18
CA MET A 580 8.48 -8.21 -13.49
C MET A 580 9.73 -8.73 -12.77
N VAL A 581 9.61 -9.06 -11.48
CA VAL A 581 10.72 -9.58 -10.66
C VAL A 581 11.21 -10.95 -11.15
N LEU A 582 10.30 -11.86 -11.51
CA LEU A 582 10.65 -13.16 -12.10
C LEU A 582 11.43 -13.00 -13.41
N PHE A 583 10.97 -12.12 -14.31
CA PHE A 583 11.73 -11.81 -15.52
C PHE A 583 13.07 -11.13 -15.23
N GLY A 584 13.15 -10.29 -14.20
CA GLY A 584 14.43 -9.71 -13.75
C GLY A 584 15.45 -10.76 -13.32
N ALA A 585 15.00 -11.84 -12.67
CA ALA A 585 15.85 -12.98 -12.33
C ALA A 585 16.30 -13.77 -13.57
N MET A 586 15.38 -14.06 -14.50
CA MET A 586 15.69 -14.83 -15.71
C MET A 586 16.59 -14.07 -16.70
N PHE A 587 16.35 -12.78 -16.90
CA PHE A 587 17.16 -11.95 -17.79
C PHE A 587 18.44 -11.42 -17.12
N CYS A 588 18.74 -11.87 -15.88
CA CYS A 588 19.91 -11.45 -15.11
C CYS A 588 20.07 -9.92 -15.02
N CYS A 589 18.97 -9.20 -14.78
CA CYS A 589 18.93 -7.77 -14.51
C CYS A 589 18.25 -7.49 -13.15
N LEU A 590 18.60 -8.29 -12.14
CA LEU A 590 17.84 -8.41 -10.90
C LEU A 590 17.86 -7.13 -10.03
N ASP A 591 19.03 -6.59 -9.71
CA ASP A 591 19.19 -5.43 -8.81
C ASP A 591 18.38 -4.17 -9.24
N PRO A 592 18.41 -3.73 -10.51
CA PRO A 592 17.59 -2.61 -10.96
C PRO A 592 16.09 -2.93 -10.90
N ILE A 593 15.69 -4.13 -11.32
CA ILE A 593 14.27 -4.54 -11.32
C ILE A 593 13.71 -4.64 -9.90
N LEU A 594 14.48 -5.18 -8.95
CA LEU A 594 14.11 -5.19 -7.54
C LEU A 594 13.95 -3.77 -6.98
N THR A 595 14.75 -2.82 -7.45
CA THR A 595 14.61 -1.39 -7.06
C THR A 595 13.29 -0.81 -7.54
N VAL A 596 12.91 -1.09 -8.79
CA VAL A 596 11.62 -0.66 -9.36
C VAL A 596 10.49 -1.34 -8.59
N ALA A 597 10.52 -2.66 -8.43
CA ALA A 597 9.50 -3.43 -7.73
C ALA A 597 9.27 -2.95 -6.30
N ALA A 598 10.33 -2.78 -5.51
CA ALA A 598 10.24 -2.26 -4.14
C ALA A 598 9.63 -0.85 -4.10
N SER A 599 9.96 0.00 -5.07
CA SER A 599 9.44 1.37 -5.14
C SER A 599 7.96 1.41 -5.53
N LEU A 600 7.52 0.57 -6.47
CA LEU A 600 6.12 0.46 -6.89
C LEU A 600 5.23 -0.14 -5.79
N SER A 601 5.73 -1.12 -5.04
CA SER A 601 4.98 -1.78 -3.96
C SER A 601 4.91 -0.99 -2.65
N PHE A 602 5.77 0.01 -2.45
CA PHE A 602 5.77 0.83 -1.24
C PHE A 602 5.54 2.31 -1.52
N LYS A 603 6.62 3.03 -1.86
CA LYS A 603 6.61 4.42 -2.36
C LYS A 603 8.02 4.79 -2.83
N ASP A 604 8.11 5.79 -3.70
CA ASP A 604 9.40 6.40 -4.04
C ASP A 604 10.00 7.19 -2.86
N ALA A 605 11.33 7.36 -2.88
CA ALA A 605 12.07 8.00 -1.79
C ALA A 605 12.01 9.54 -1.81
N PHE A 606 11.42 10.16 -2.84
CA PHE A 606 11.42 11.60 -2.96
C PHE A 606 10.47 12.24 -1.96
N VAL A 607 10.98 13.27 -1.30
CA VAL A 607 10.23 14.17 -0.43
C VAL A 607 10.14 15.52 -1.12
N ILE A 608 9.07 16.26 -0.88
CA ILE A 608 8.89 17.60 -1.44
C ILE A 608 8.79 18.57 -0.27
N PRO A 609 9.90 19.21 0.15
CA PRO A 609 9.84 20.27 1.14
C PRO A 609 9.05 21.47 0.58
N LEU A 610 8.31 22.15 1.46
CA LEU A 610 7.55 23.34 1.11
C LEU A 610 8.48 24.42 0.51
N GLY A 611 8.07 24.99 -0.63
CA GLY A 611 8.80 26.06 -1.32
C GLY A 611 10.02 25.60 -2.11
N LYS A 612 10.30 24.28 -2.18
CA LYS A 612 11.42 23.69 -2.93
C LYS A 612 10.94 22.75 -4.05
N GLU A 613 9.70 22.88 -4.49
CA GLU A 613 9.05 22.01 -5.48
C GLU A 613 9.82 22.01 -6.81
N GLU A 614 10.13 23.18 -7.38
CA GLU A 614 10.87 23.25 -8.64
C GLU A 614 12.30 22.68 -8.52
N LEU A 615 12.94 22.84 -7.35
CA LEU A 615 14.27 22.25 -7.10
C LEU A 615 14.17 20.73 -7.01
N ALA A 616 13.14 20.20 -6.35
CA ALA A 616 12.88 18.76 -6.26
C ALA A 616 12.56 18.16 -7.64
N ASP A 617 11.75 18.83 -8.45
CA ASP A 617 11.46 18.42 -9.84
C ASP A 617 12.72 18.41 -10.70
N ASN A 618 13.58 19.44 -10.58
CA ASN A 618 14.85 19.50 -11.30
C ASN A 618 15.82 18.39 -10.86
N ALA A 619 15.85 18.06 -9.56
CA ALA A 619 16.64 16.95 -9.04
C ALA A 619 16.15 15.60 -9.61
N ARG A 620 14.83 15.38 -9.67
CA ARG A 620 14.22 14.20 -10.32
C ARG A 620 14.63 14.09 -11.78
N HIS A 621 14.53 15.17 -12.55
CA HIS A 621 14.96 15.19 -13.95
C HIS A 621 16.46 14.89 -14.10
N LYS A 622 17.31 15.47 -13.25
CA LYS A 622 18.75 15.19 -13.25
C LYS A 622 19.05 13.72 -13.00
N LEU A 623 18.32 13.08 -12.08
CA LEU A 623 18.46 11.66 -11.77
C LEU A 623 17.89 10.74 -12.85
N ALA A 624 16.85 11.19 -13.55
CA ALA A 624 16.31 10.50 -14.72
C ALA A 624 17.29 10.49 -15.90
N GLN A 625 18.20 11.47 -15.96
CA GLN A 625 19.05 11.71 -17.12
C GLN A 625 18.17 11.84 -18.38
N ASP A 626 18.57 11.25 -19.49
CA ASP A 626 17.80 11.24 -20.73
C ASP A 626 17.10 9.87 -20.96
N SER A 627 16.74 9.17 -19.90
CA SER A 627 16.16 7.82 -19.97
C SER A 627 14.67 7.79 -20.35
N LYS A 628 13.96 8.93 -20.27
CA LYS A 628 12.49 9.05 -20.46
C LYS A 628 11.70 8.01 -19.64
N SER A 629 12.17 7.73 -18.43
CA SER A 629 11.62 6.68 -17.57
C SER A 629 11.64 7.09 -16.11
N ASP A 630 10.46 7.13 -15.49
CA ASP A 630 10.33 7.29 -14.04
C ASP A 630 10.97 6.10 -13.29
N HIS A 631 10.89 4.90 -13.84
CA HIS A 631 11.43 3.68 -13.23
C HIS A 631 12.97 3.64 -13.26
N ILE A 632 13.60 4.03 -14.38
CA ILE A 632 15.07 4.17 -14.47
C ILE A 632 15.56 5.29 -13.56
N MET A 633 14.81 6.38 -13.43
CA MET A 633 15.10 7.44 -12.47
C MET A 633 15.15 6.90 -11.02
N LEU A 634 14.25 5.99 -10.63
CA LEU A 634 14.29 5.31 -9.32
C LEU A 634 15.55 4.45 -9.16
N ILE A 635 15.92 3.71 -10.20
CA ILE A 635 17.16 2.90 -10.23
C ILE A 635 18.38 3.80 -10.02
N ASN A 636 18.51 4.87 -10.78
CA ASN A 636 19.63 5.82 -10.69
C ASN A 636 19.70 6.48 -9.31
N THR A 637 18.53 6.86 -8.77
CA THR A 637 18.41 7.45 -7.44
C THR A 637 18.98 6.52 -6.36
N PHE A 638 18.59 5.25 -6.40
CA PHE A 638 19.05 4.24 -5.44
C PHE A 638 20.53 3.91 -5.61
N LYS A 639 21.00 3.71 -6.85
CA LYS A 639 22.42 3.45 -7.17
C LYS A 639 23.32 4.58 -6.68
N GLY A 640 22.93 5.84 -6.88
CA GLY A 640 23.67 7.00 -6.38
C GLY A 640 23.69 7.09 -4.84
N TRP A 641 22.58 6.76 -4.18
CA TRP A 641 22.55 6.71 -2.71
C TRP A 641 23.47 5.62 -2.16
N GLU A 642 23.50 4.43 -2.74
CA GLU A 642 24.39 3.36 -2.28
C GLU A 642 25.87 3.69 -2.47
N GLN A 643 26.23 4.37 -3.55
CA GLN A 643 27.58 4.90 -3.75
C GLN A 643 27.92 5.96 -2.70
N SER A 644 26.96 6.80 -2.33
CA SER A 644 27.14 7.81 -1.28
C SER A 644 27.29 7.20 0.12
N LEU A 645 26.68 6.03 0.40
CA LEU A 645 26.90 5.28 1.64
C LEU A 645 28.35 4.84 1.78
N ARG A 646 28.95 4.31 0.70
CA ARG A 646 30.36 3.85 0.68
C ARG A 646 31.35 4.99 0.92
N SER A 647 31.00 6.21 0.51
CA SER A 647 31.83 7.41 0.70
C SER A 647 31.47 8.22 1.94
N GLY A 648 30.58 7.74 2.82
CA GLY A 648 30.17 8.44 4.03
C GLY A 648 29.35 9.73 3.79
N ARG A 649 28.86 9.94 2.56
CA ARG A 649 28.14 11.17 2.14
C ARG A 649 26.63 10.95 1.94
N SER A 650 26.05 9.90 2.51
CA SER A 650 24.63 9.55 2.30
C SER A 650 23.66 10.66 2.68
N ARG A 651 23.93 11.35 3.79
CA ARG A 651 23.11 12.50 4.23
C ARG A 651 23.15 13.66 3.23
N SER A 652 24.33 13.99 2.71
CA SER A 652 24.47 15.04 1.68
C SER A 652 23.72 14.66 0.43
N TYR A 653 23.91 13.42 -0.07
CA TYR A 653 23.20 12.95 -1.26
C TYR A 653 21.68 13.00 -1.09
N CYS A 654 21.16 12.60 0.07
CA CYS A 654 19.73 12.66 0.35
C CYS A 654 19.23 14.10 0.42
N TRP A 655 20.00 15.01 1.02
CA TRP A 655 19.64 16.42 1.10
C TRP A 655 19.62 17.09 -0.28
N ASP A 656 20.68 16.90 -1.07
CA ASP A 656 20.87 17.54 -2.38
C ASP A 656 19.82 17.07 -3.41
N ASN A 657 19.29 15.86 -3.23
CA ASN A 657 18.33 15.24 -4.14
C ASN A 657 16.92 15.11 -3.57
N PHE A 658 16.64 15.69 -2.40
CA PHE A 658 15.32 15.65 -1.76
C PHE A 658 14.80 14.22 -1.50
N LEU A 659 15.62 13.40 -0.86
CA LEU A 659 15.32 11.99 -0.59
C LEU A 659 15.17 11.70 0.91
N SER A 660 14.30 10.76 1.24
CA SER A 660 14.19 10.17 2.57
C SER A 660 15.14 8.97 2.71
N GLU A 661 16.19 9.13 3.52
CA GLU A 661 17.14 8.04 3.80
C GLU A 661 16.45 6.83 4.45
N ASN A 662 15.42 7.05 5.28
CA ASN A 662 14.63 5.98 5.87
C ASN A 662 13.85 5.19 4.81
N THR A 663 13.29 5.88 3.81
CA THR A 663 12.61 5.22 2.69
C THR A 663 13.61 4.39 1.89
N LEU A 664 14.79 4.95 1.58
CA LEU A 664 15.85 4.23 0.86
C LEU A 664 16.34 2.98 1.60
N LYS A 665 16.51 3.06 2.93
CA LYS A 665 16.81 1.88 3.76
C LYS A 665 15.70 0.84 3.68
N MET A 666 14.44 1.24 3.79
CA MET A 666 13.30 0.33 3.65
C MET A 666 13.27 -0.34 2.26
N LEU A 667 13.52 0.42 1.19
CA LEU A 667 13.59 -0.12 -0.18
C LEU A 667 14.72 -1.14 -0.30
N ARG A 668 15.90 -0.87 0.29
CA ARG A 668 17.01 -1.84 0.35
C ARG A 668 16.60 -3.13 1.06
N ASP A 669 15.89 -3.02 2.18
CA ASP A 669 15.45 -4.17 2.96
C ASP A 669 14.37 -4.97 2.21
N MET A 670 13.46 -4.30 1.49
CA MET A 670 12.51 -4.95 0.58
C MET A 670 13.21 -5.68 -0.58
N LYS A 671 14.25 -5.09 -1.19
CA LYS A 671 15.05 -5.76 -2.23
C LYS A 671 15.71 -7.03 -1.71
N LYS A 672 16.27 -6.97 -0.49
CA LYS A 672 16.86 -8.13 0.18
C LYS A 672 15.81 -9.22 0.40
N GLN A 673 14.64 -8.89 0.94
CA GLN A 673 13.56 -9.85 1.14
C GLN A 673 13.07 -10.48 -0.17
N LEU A 674 12.91 -9.70 -1.23
CA LEU A 674 12.52 -10.24 -2.52
C LEU A 674 13.60 -11.18 -3.09
N THR A 675 14.88 -10.87 -2.85
CA THR A 675 15.98 -11.76 -3.26
C THR A 675 16.02 -13.04 -2.43
N GLU A 676 15.81 -12.94 -1.12
CA GLU A 676 15.69 -14.09 -0.23
C GLU A 676 14.52 -14.97 -0.65
N LEU A 677 13.36 -14.39 -0.93
CA LEU A 677 12.22 -15.13 -1.46
C LEU A 677 12.55 -15.81 -2.79
N LEU A 678 13.20 -15.11 -3.74
CA LEU A 678 13.63 -15.72 -4.99
C LEU A 678 14.67 -16.83 -4.78
N TYR A 679 15.51 -16.72 -3.76
CA TYR A 679 16.50 -17.74 -3.41
C TYR A 679 15.81 -18.98 -2.84
N ASP A 680 14.88 -18.78 -1.90
CA ASP A 680 14.09 -19.86 -1.29
C ASP A 680 13.20 -20.55 -2.33
N LEU A 681 12.68 -19.79 -3.30
CA LEU A 681 11.96 -20.31 -4.46
C LEU A 681 12.87 -20.92 -5.52
N GLY A 682 14.21 -20.84 -5.40
CA GLY A 682 15.17 -21.45 -6.32
C GLY A 682 15.47 -20.67 -7.62
N PHE A 683 14.95 -19.45 -7.80
CA PHE A 683 15.19 -18.62 -8.98
C PHE A 683 16.57 -17.95 -9.01
N VAL A 684 17.22 -17.80 -7.86
CA VAL A 684 18.56 -17.18 -7.75
C VAL A 684 19.49 -18.00 -6.88
N ALA A 685 20.78 -17.96 -7.19
CA ALA A 685 21.80 -18.76 -6.50
C ALA A 685 22.37 -18.11 -5.23
N SER A 686 21.87 -16.93 -4.84
CA SER A 686 22.37 -16.17 -3.70
C SER A 686 21.28 -15.28 -3.10
N LYS A 687 21.28 -15.13 -1.77
CA LYS A 687 20.44 -14.17 -1.04
C LYS A 687 20.90 -12.71 -1.22
N ASN A 688 22.01 -12.47 -1.93
CA ASN A 688 22.53 -11.12 -2.21
C ASN A 688 21.90 -10.54 -3.49
N PRO A 689 21.13 -9.43 -3.41
CA PRO A 689 20.53 -8.79 -4.60
C PRO A 689 21.54 -8.39 -5.68
N LYS A 690 22.81 -8.20 -5.29
CA LYS A 690 23.91 -7.76 -6.14
C LYS A 690 24.83 -8.88 -6.59
N ASP A 691 24.41 -10.14 -6.47
CA ASP A 691 25.19 -11.27 -6.99
C ASP A 691 25.44 -11.07 -8.49
N ALA A 692 26.69 -11.20 -8.92
CA ALA A 692 27.10 -10.88 -10.30
C ALA A 692 26.39 -11.78 -11.32
N ARG A 693 26.14 -13.04 -10.97
CA ARG A 693 25.46 -14.03 -11.82
C ARG A 693 24.04 -13.61 -12.18
N ALA A 694 23.31 -12.99 -11.24
CA ALA A 694 21.95 -12.52 -11.43
C ALA A 694 21.87 -11.08 -12.00
N ASN A 695 23.02 -10.46 -12.30
CA ASN A 695 23.13 -9.05 -12.68
C ASN A 695 23.99 -8.81 -13.92
N LEU A 696 24.24 -9.85 -14.74
CA LEU A 696 25.03 -9.76 -15.97
C LEU A 696 24.53 -8.67 -16.93
N ASN A 697 23.22 -8.41 -16.95
CA ASN A 697 22.59 -7.45 -17.83
C ASN A 697 22.03 -6.21 -17.10
N SER A 698 22.42 -5.96 -15.84
CA SER A 698 21.88 -4.87 -15.02
C SER A 698 22.29 -3.46 -15.47
N ASP A 699 23.21 -3.33 -16.44
CA ASP A 699 23.54 -2.05 -17.07
C ASP A 699 22.92 -1.91 -18.48
N ASN A 700 22.25 -2.94 -19.01
CA ASN A 700 21.55 -2.88 -20.31
C ASN A 700 20.16 -2.22 -20.13
N GLN A 701 20.11 -0.91 -20.41
CA GLN A 701 18.89 -0.10 -20.26
C GLN A 701 17.73 -0.58 -21.14
N GLY A 702 18.01 -1.03 -22.38
CA GLY A 702 16.97 -1.54 -23.28
C GLY A 702 16.31 -2.79 -22.73
N LEU A 703 17.12 -3.71 -22.18
CA LEU A 703 16.61 -4.92 -21.55
C LEU A 703 15.81 -4.59 -20.27
N ILE A 704 16.28 -3.65 -19.45
CA ILE A 704 15.55 -3.19 -18.26
C ILE A 704 14.18 -2.62 -18.65
N ARG A 705 14.10 -1.78 -19.69
CA ARG A 705 12.83 -1.26 -20.23
C ARG A 705 11.93 -2.39 -20.71
N ALA A 706 12.49 -3.40 -21.37
CA ALA A 706 11.72 -4.55 -21.86
C ALA A 706 11.18 -5.42 -20.71
N VAL A 707 11.95 -5.63 -19.64
CA VAL A 707 11.46 -6.34 -18.44
C VAL A 707 10.40 -5.53 -17.69
N ILE A 708 10.56 -4.20 -17.60
CA ILE A 708 9.50 -3.31 -17.08
C ILE A 708 8.24 -3.42 -17.95
N CYS A 709 8.39 -3.49 -19.29
CA CYS A 709 7.28 -3.72 -20.21
C CYS A 709 6.58 -5.05 -19.92
N ALA A 710 7.33 -6.14 -19.71
CA ALA A 710 6.78 -7.46 -19.39
C ALA A 710 5.94 -7.49 -18.11
N GLY A 711 6.33 -6.69 -17.11
CA GLY A 711 5.58 -6.53 -15.86
C GLY A 711 4.34 -5.66 -16.01
N LEU A 712 4.47 -4.52 -16.69
CA LEU A 712 3.43 -3.48 -16.75
C LEU A 712 2.41 -3.69 -17.88
N TYR A 713 2.70 -4.51 -18.89
CA TYR A 713 1.72 -4.88 -19.90
C TYR A 713 0.47 -5.49 -19.25
N PRO A 714 -0.77 -5.13 -19.67
CA PRO A 714 -1.15 -4.36 -20.87
C PRO A 714 -1.28 -2.84 -20.68
N ASN A 715 -0.74 -2.26 -19.60
CA ASN A 715 -0.81 -0.82 -19.34
C ASN A 715 0.13 -0.02 -20.26
N VAL A 716 -0.33 0.19 -21.49
CA VAL A 716 0.42 0.85 -22.57
C VAL A 716 -0.32 2.11 -23.01
N ALA A 717 0.42 3.16 -23.37
CA ALA A 717 -0.11 4.40 -23.93
C ALA A 717 0.71 4.85 -25.14
N GLN A 718 0.03 5.45 -26.12
CA GLN A 718 0.65 6.05 -27.29
C GLN A 718 0.78 7.57 -27.09
N ILE A 719 1.97 8.11 -27.32
CA ILE A 719 2.23 9.54 -27.28
C ILE A 719 1.64 10.20 -28.53
N ILE A 720 0.78 11.20 -28.33
CA ILE A 720 0.13 11.96 -29.41
C ILE A 720 0.61 13.42 -29.49
N LYS A 721 1.17 13.95 -28.40
CA LYS A 721 1.64 15.33 -28.34
C LYS A 721 2.72 15.52 -27.30
N VAL A 722 3.78 16.23 -27.68
CA VAL A 722 4.86 16.68 -26.78
C VAL A 722 4.89 18.22 -26.69
N PRO A 723 5.41 18.80 -25.59
CA PRO A 723 5.69 20.23 -25.48
C PRO A 723 6.71 20.70 -26.54
N LYS A 724 6.53 21.92 -27.07
CA LYS A 724 7.47 22.53 -28.04
C LYS A 724 8.72 23.14 -27.41
N SER A 725 8.72 23.36 -26.10
CA SER A 725 9.84 23.96 -25.36
C SER A 725 9.69 23.69 -23.86
N VAL A 726 10.82 23.55 -23.17
CA VAL A 726 10.93 23.34 -21.72
C VAL A 726 10.52 24.60 -20.91
N SER A 727 10.61 25.81 -21.50
CA SER A 727 10.67 27.09 -20.76
C SER A 727 9.34 27.84 -20.55
N ARG A 728 8.16 27.35 -21.00
CA ARG A 728 6.90 28.11 -20.82
C ARG A 728 6.09 27.63 -19.61
N LYS A 729 5.85 28.53 -18.65
CA LYS A 729 4.91 28.43 -17.50
C LYS A 729 3.45 28.03 -17.85
N LYS A 730 3.13 27.79 -19.13
CA LYS A 730 1.81 27.37 -19.66
C LYS A 730 1.93 26.34 -20.79
N SER A 731 2.94 25.47 -20.83
CA SER A 731 2.98 24.41 -21.84
C SER A 731 1.95 23.32 -21.51
N THR A 732 1.21 22.85 -22.51
CA THR A 732 0.48 21.59 -22.37
C THR A 732 1.53 20.48 -22.30
N GLY A 733 1.65 19.79 -21.17
CA GLY A 733 2.57 18.66 -20.99
C GLY A 733 2.33 17.53 -21.99
N VAL A 734 3.09 16.45 -21.87
CA VAL A 734 2.95 15.27 -22.75
C VAL A 734 1.53 14.70 -22.65
N ALA A 735 0.86 14.57 -23.80
CA ALA A 735 -0.47 13.98 -23.92
C ALA A 735 -0.39 12.65 -24.68
N MET A 736 -1.19 11.70 -24.23
CA MET A 736 -1.18 10.32 -24.68
C MET A 736 -2.61 9.80 -24.87
N VAL A 737 -2.73 8.65 -25.55
CA VAL A 737 -3.98 7.91 -25.75
C VAL A 737 -3.80 6.45 -25.36
N LEU A 738 -4.82 5.84 -24.76
CA LEU A 738 -4.85 4.41 -24.40
C LEU A 738 -5.55 3.57 -25.49
N LYS A 739 -5.56 2.24 -25.33
CA LYS A 739 -6.25 1.29 -26.24
C LYS A 739 -7.72 1.65 -26.48
N ASP A 740 -8.42 2.12 -25.45
CA ASP A 740 -9.83 2.54 -25.48
C ASP A 740 -10.06 3.96 -26.07
N GLN A 741 -9.04 4.55 -26.70
CA GLN A 741 -9.03 5.93 -27.22
C GLN A 741 -9.18 7.02 -26.15
N SER A 742 -9.10 6.68 -24.86
CA SER A 742 -9.15 7.67 -23.79
C SER A 742 -7.88 8.52 -23.77
N ARG A 743 -8.06 9.85 -23.65
CA ARG A 743 -6.95 10.81 -23.58
C ARG A 743 -6.42 10.95 -22.16
N VAL A 744 -5.12 10.78 -22.00
CA VAL A 744 -4.41 10.92 -20.73
C VAL A 744 -3.24 11.89 -20.85
N SER A 745 -2.74 12.39 -19.72
CA SER A 745 -1.57 13.28 -19.67
C SER A 745 -0.51 12.75 -18.73
N ALA A 746 0.75 13.08 -18.96
CA ALA A 746 1.80 12.79 -17.97
C ALA A 746 1.51 13.58 -16.68
N HIS A 747 1.65 12.94 -15.52
CA HIS A 747 1.44 13.60 -14.24
C HIS A 747 2.55 14.64 -13.99
N PRO A 748 2.28 15.78 -13.30
CA PRO A 748 3.31 16.80 -13.04
C PRO A 748 4.58 16.30 -12.34
N LYS A 749 4.48 15.24 -11.53
CA LYS A 749 5.60 14.59 -10.83
C LYS A 749 6.45 13.67 -11.74
N SER A 750 5.90 13.25 -12.89
CA SER A 750 6.59 12.36 -13.82
C SER A 750 7.71 13.10 -14.54
N VAL A 751 8.84 12.44 -14.71
CA VAL A 751 9.99 12.95 -15.47
C VAL A 751 9.67 13.15 -16.94
N ASN A 752 8.59 12.52 -17.43
CA ASN A 752 8.12 12.65 -18.80
C ASN A 752 7.21 13.86 -19.03
N MET A 753 6.76 14.57 -17.97
CA MET A 753 5.83 15.70 -18.12
C MET A 753 6.35 16.82 -19.03
N ARG A 754 7.64 17.14 -18.92
CA ARG A 754 8.31 18.25 -19.63
C ARG A 754 9.14 17.77 -20.83
N GLN A 755 9.10 16.48 -21.15
CA GLN A 755 9.92 15.88 -22.20
C GLN A 755 9.44 16.32 -23.58
N THR A 756 10.34 16.87 -24.40
CA THR A 756 10.01 17.44 -25.72
C THR A 756 10.23 16.46 -26.87
N PHE A 757 10.89 15.33 -26.62
CA PHE A 757 11.25 14.34 -27.62
C PHE A 757 11.27 12.93 -27.02
N PHE A 758 10.76 11.96 -27.79
CA PHE A 758 10.80 10.54 -27.50
C PHE A 758 11.22 9.80 -28.77
N GLU A 759 12.12 8.85 -28.62
CA GLU A 759 12.60 7.96 -29.67
C GLU A 759 11.47 7.02 -30.14
N SER A 760 10.69 6.51 -29.20
CA SER A 760 9.50 5.70 -29.43
C SER A 760 8.23 6.44 -29.05
N LYS A 761 7.16 6.20 -29.80
CA LYS A 761 5.82 6.73 -29.50
C LYS A 761 5.10 5.98 -28.37
N TRP A 762 5.72 4.95 -27.80
CA TRP A 762 5.08 4.04 -26.84
C TRP A 762 5.66 4.17 -25.44
N VAL A 763 4.76 4.17 -24.46
CA VAL A 763 5.12 4.11 -23.05
C VAL A 763 4.30 3.04 -22.33
N VAL A 764 4.91 2.42 -21.33
CA VAL A 764 4.20 1.62 -20.32
C VAL A 764 4.07 2.41 -19.02
N PHE A 765 3.04 2.13 -18.24
CA PHE A 765 2.78 2.81 -16.96
C PHE A 765 2.30 1.83 -15.90
N PHE A 766 2.49 2.17 -14.63
CA PHE A 766 1.96 1.38 -13.51
C PHE A 766 0.67 2.01 -12.98
N ASN A 767 0.68 3.31 -12.66
CA ASN A 767 -0.48 3.99 -12.09
C ASN A 767 -1.18 4.96 -13.04
N LYS A 768 -2.47 4.69 -13.31
CA LYS A 768 -3.43 5.61 -13.96
C LYS A 768 -4.32 6.25 -12.89
N LEU A 769 -4.23 7.58 -12.75
CA LEU A 769 -4.89 8.33 -11.68
C LEU A 769 -5.79 9.44 -12.25
N LYS A 770 -7.07 9.47 -11.86
CA LYS A 770 -7.94 10.62 -12.14
C LYS A 770 -7.98 11.60 -10.96
N THR A 771 -7.54 12.83 -11.22
CA THR A 771 -7.67 13.98 -10.31
C THR A 771 -8.45 15.10 -11.01
N SER A 772 -7.76 16.10 -11.59
CA SER A 772 -8.36 17.13 -12.44
C SER A 772 -8.55 16.68 -13.88
N LYS A 773 -7.67 15.79 -14.33
CA LYS A 773 -7.71 15.03 -15.59
C LYS A 773 -7.25 13.61 -15.29
N ILE A 774 -7.28 12.74 -16.29
CA ILE A 774 -6.67 11.42 -16.19
C ILE A 774 -5.17 11.59 -16.44
N PHE A 775 -4.36 11.20 -15.47
CA PHE A 775 -2.92 11.27 -15.53
C PHE A 775 -2.28 9.89 -15.44
N LEU A 776 -1.19 9.68 -16.17
CA LEU A 776 -0.25 8.60 -15.90
C LEU A 776 0.75 9.11 -14.86
N HIS A 777 0.72 8.53 -13.67
CA HIS A 777 1.52 9.00 -12.53
C HIS A 777 3.02 8.73 -12.73
N ASP A 778 3.31 7.61 -13.39
CA ASP A 778 4.64 7.10 -13.71
C ASP A 778 4.59 6.50 -15.12
N SER A 779 5.69 6.59 -15.86
CA SER A 779 5.76 6.02 -17.20
C SER A 779 7.20 5.67 -17.61
N THR A 780 7.33 4.77 -18.57
CA THR A 780 8.61 4.41 -19.19
C THR A 780 8.43 4.24 -20.68
N MET A 781 9.24 4.96 -21.45
CA MET A 781 9.34 4.75 -22.89
C MET A 781 9.89 3.35 -23.19
N VAL A 782 9.26 2.66 -24.13
CA VAL A 782 9.62 1.30 -24.55
C VAL A 782 9.70 1.22 -26.08
N SER A 783 10.56 0.33 -26.59
CA SER A 783 10.61 0.02 -28.02
C SER A 783 9.34 -0.71 -28.47
N PRO A 784 8.93 -0.59 -29.74
CA PRO A 784 7.88 -1.44 -30.30
C PRO A 784 8.24 -2.93 -30.21
N TYR A 785 9.53 -3.31 -30.30
CA TYR A 785 9.97 -4.69 -30.14
C TYR A 785 9.72 -5.27 -28.73
N ALA A 786 9.85 -4.45 -27.68
CA ALA A 786 9.50 -4.90 -26.33
C ALA A 786 7.99 -5.22 -26.22
N LEU A 787 7.13 -4.39 -26.84
CA LEU A 787 5.69 -4.64 -26.94
C LEU A 787 5.37 -5.82 -27.85
N LEU A 788 6.10 -5.96 -28.96
CA LEU A 788 6.01 -7.09 -29.87
C LEU A 788 6.37 -8.40 -29.18
N PHE A 789 7.29 -8.38 -28.23
CA PHE A 789 7.73 -9.60 -27.56
C PHE A 789 6.90 -9.94 -26.32
N PHE A 790 6.55 -8.95 -25.48
CA PHE A 790 5.84 -9.18 -24.22
C PHE A 790 4.35 -8.82 -24.23
N GLY A 791 3.85 -8.25 -25.34
CA GLY A 791 2.43 -7.92 -25.49
C GLY A 791 1.56 -9.12 -25.84
N GLY A 792 0.31 -8.87 -26.22
CA GLY A 792 -0.66 -9.91 -26.56
C GLY A 792 -0.56 -10.37 -28.02
N ASP A 793 -1.70 -10.57 -28.66
CA ASP A 793 -1.78 -11.28 -29.94
C ASP A 793 -1.10 -10.53 -31.08
N ILE A 794 -0.31 -11.26 -31.88
CA ILE A 794 0.43 -10.71 -33.03
C ILE A 794 -0.36 -10.98 -34.31
N LYS A 795 -0.78 -9.92 -35.01
CA LYS A 795 -1.37 -9.98 -36.35
C LYS A 795 -0.51 -9.25 -37.36
N ILE A 796 -0.43 -9.79 -38.57
CA ILE A 796 0.24 -9.15 -39.69
C ILE A 796 -0.84 -8.46 -40.51
N VAL A 797 -0.65 -7.17 -40.78
CA VAL A 797 -1.57 -6.32 -41.53
C VAL A 797 -0.80 -5.70 -42.68
N VAL A 798 -1.41 -5.65 -43.87
CA VAL A 798 -0.81 -4.98 -45.03
C VAL A 798 -1.61 -3.72 -45.30
N GLU A 799 -0.98 -2.55 -45.14
CA GLU A 799 -1.57 -1.24 -45.46
C GLU A 799 -0.66 -0.54 -46.47
N ASP A 800 -1.22 -0.04 -47.57
CA ASP A 800 -0.50 0.72 -48.61
C ASP A 800 0.82 0.05 -49.08
N ASN A 801 0.77 -1.25 -49.40
CA ASN A 801 1.94 -2.08 -49.76
C ASN A 801 3.06 -2.14 -48.70
N THR A 802 2.79 -1.74 -47.45
CA THR A 802 3.72 -1.86 -46.33
C THR A 802 3.24 -2.95 -45.38
N GLU A 803 4.12 -3.91 -45.06
CA GLU A 803 3.87 -4.89 -44.01
C GLU A 803 3.96 -4.21 -42.64
N LEU A 804 2.87 -4.33 -41.88
CA LEU A 804 2.73 -3.84 -40.52
C LEU A 804 2.49 -5.03 -39.59
N VAL A 805 3.02 -4.93 -38.38
CA VAL A 805 2.70 -5.85 -37.30
C VAL A 805 1.85 -5.10 -36.28
N SER A 806 0.73 -5.71 -35.93
CA SER A 806 -0.20 -5.23 -34.92
C SER A 806 -0.13 -6.15 -33.70
N VAL A 807 0.09 -5.56 -32.53
CA VAL A 807 -0.07 -6.24 -31.24
C VAL A 807 -1.40 -5.79 -30.65
N ASP A 808 -2.24 -6.74 -30.29
CA ASP A 808 -3.52 -6.47 -29.60
C ASP A 808 -4.50 -5.58 -30.39
N ASP A 809 -4.38 -5.59 -31.71
CA ASP A 809 -5.19 -4.81 -32.67
C ASP A 809 -5.06 -3.28 -32.55
N TRP A 810 -4.03 -2.76 -31.88
CA TRP A 810 -3.85 -1.31 -31.76
C TRP A 810 -2.39 -0.82 -31.71
N VAL A 811 -1.46 -1.63 -31.22
CA VAL A 811 -0.03 -1.28 -31.25
C VAL A 811 0.51 -1.66 -32.60
N THR A 812 0.58 -0.68 -33.50
CA THR A 812 1.05 -0.89 -34.88
C THR A 812 2.39 -0.22 -35.15
N PHE A 813 3.26 -0.96 -35.83
CA PHE A 813 4.55 -0.50 -36.31
C PHE A 813 4.99 -1.34 -37.53
N LYS A 814 5.96 -0.80 -38.28
CA LYS A 814 6.50 -1.46 -39.47
C LYS A 814 7.41 -2.61 -39.06
N ALA A 815 7.11 -3.81 -39.50
CA ALA A 815 7.94 -4.99 -39.32
C ALA A 815 7.55 -6.04 -40.37
N SER A 816 8.53 -6.84 -40.81
CA SER A 816 8.29 -7.88 -41.80
C SER A 816 7.52 -9.07 -41.23
N ALA A 817 6.81 -9.80 -42.09
CA ALA A 817 6.12 -11.05 -41.71
C ALA A 817 7.08 -12.09 -41.10
N THR A 818 8.33 -12.14 -41.57
CA THR A 818 9.36 -13.05 -41.04
C THR A 818 9.77 -12.67 -39.61
N THR A 819 9.93 -11.38 -39.32
CA THR A 819 10.17 -10.88 -37.95
C THR A 819 9.00 -11.25 -37.01
N ALA A 820 7.76 -11.09 -37.47
CA ALA A 820 6.58 -11.45 -36.69
C ALA A 820 6.54 -12.94 -36.36
N GLN A 821 6.88 -13.79 -37.34
CA GLN A 821 6.93 -15.24 -37.16
C GLN A 821 8.05 -15.65 -36.20
N LEU A 822 9.26 -15.09 -36.36
CA LEU A 822 10.38 -15.30 -35.45
C LEU A 822 9.99 -14.98 -34.00
N VAL A 823 9.32 -13.85 -33.76
CA VAL A 823 8.87 -13.49 -32.41
C VAL A 823 7.85 -14.48 -31.87
N ARG A 824 6.90 -14.96 -32.68
CA ARG A 824 5.94 -15.99 -32.24
C ARG A 824 6.65 -17.26 -31.80
N ASP A 825 7.66 -17.69 -32.54
CA ASP A 825 8.39 -18.92 -32.23
C ASP A 825 9.27 -18.74 -30.99
N LEU A 826 9.95 -17.60 -30.84
CA LEU A 826 10.70 -17.26 -29.63
C LEU A 826 9.80 -17.13 -28.39
N ARG A 827 8.60 -16.55 -28.52
CA ARG A 827 7.61 -16.49 -27.44
C ARG A 827 7.20 -17.89 -26.98
N LYS A 828 6.87 -18.79 -27.90
CA LYS A 828 6.55 -20.19 -27.58
C LYS A 828 7.67 -20.88 -26.82
N GLN A 829 8.93 -20.66 -27.25
CA GLN A 829 10.09 -21.23 -26.55
C GLN A 829 10.31 -20.61 -25.18
N LEU A 830 10.10 -19.30 -25.03
CA LEU A 830 10.15 -18.64 -23.73
C LEU A 830 9.05 -19.14 -22.80
N ASP A 831 7.82 -19.35 -23.28
CA ASP A 831 6.71 -19.89 -22.48
C ASP A 831 7.00 -21.32 -22.00
N LYS A 832 7.61 -22.16 -22.86
CA LYS A 832 8.11 -23.48 -22.47
C LYS A 832 9.19 -23.37 -21.38
N LEU A 833 10.15 -22.47 -21.55
CA LEU A 833 11.21 -22.23 -20.56
C LEU A 833 10.65 -21.69 -19.25
N LEU A 834 9.72 -20.72 -19.29
CA LEU A 834 9.04 -20.15 -18.13
C LEU A 834 8.31 -21.25 -17.36
N THR A 835 7.50 -22.06 -18.06
CA THR A 835 6.78 -23.19 -17.47
C THR A 835 7.75 -24.15 -16.80
N THR A 836 8.87 -24.47 -17.46
CA THR A 836 9.92 -25.34 -16.90
C THR A 836 10.58 -24.73 -15.67
N LYS A 837 10.98 -23.45 -15.71
CA LYS A 837 11.61 -22.73 -14.59
C LYS A 837 10.68 -22.54 -13.40
N ILE A 838 9.40 -22.38 -13.68
CA ILE A 838 8.40 -22.21 -12.66
C ILE A 838 8.09 -23.56 -11.99
N THR A 839 8.08 -24.65 -12.76
CA THR A 839 7.82 -26.01 -12.25
C THR A 839 9.03 -26.67 -11.61
N HIS A 840 10.21 -26.36 -12.10
CA HIS A 840 11.51 -26.84 -11.63
C HIS A 840 12.43 -25.63 -11.45
N PRO A 841 12.27 -24.87 -10.34
CA PRO A 841 13.06 -23.69 -10.11
C PRO A 841 14.55 -23.97 -10.06
N GLY A 842 15.29 -23.14 -10.76
CA GLY A 842 16.75 -23.20 -10.78
C GLY A 842 17.33 -21.88 -11.30
N PRO A 843 18.48 -21.43 -10.77
CA PRO A 843 19.12 -20.20 -11.24
C PRO A 843 19.38 -20.26 -12.75
N THR A 844 19.10 -19.15 -13.44
CA THR A 844 19.36 -19.08 -14.87
C THR A 844 20.86 -19.13 -15.17
N LYS A 845 21.23 -19.97 -16.13
CA LYS A 845 22.59 -20.06 -16.66
C LYS A 845 22.68 -19.29 -17.97
N TRP A 846 23.22 -18.07 -17.91
CA TRP A 846 23.42 -17.18 -19.06
C TRP A 846 24.64 -17.57 -19.92
N ASP A 847 24.74 -18.86 -20.28
CA ASP A 847 25.77 -19.37 -21.19
C ASP A 847 25.16 -19.55 -22.59
N ARG A 848 25.65 -18.81 -23.58
CA ARG A 848 25.18 -18.90 -24.98
C ARG A 848 25.41 -20.28 -25.62
N ARG A 849 26.21 -21.15 -25.00
CA ARG A 849 26.42 -22.54 -25.44
C ARG A 849 25.33 -23.49 -24.94
N GLN A 850 24.56 -23.07 -23.94
CA GLN A 850 23.46 -23.83 -23.37
C GLN A 850 22.15 -23.38 -24.02
N PRO A 851 21.17 -24.27 -24.25
CA PRO A 851 19.90 -23.91 -24.89
C PRO A 851 19.17 -22.75 -24.18
N GLU A 852 19.13 -22.77 -22.83
CA GLU A 852 18.51 -21.70 -22.03
C GLU A 852 19.19 -20.34 -22.28
N GLY A 853 20.52 -20.30 -22.16
CA GLY A 853 21.27 -19.05 -22.30
C GLY A 853 21.29 -18.54 -23.74
N ALA A 854 21.31 -19.43 -24.74
CA ALA A 854 21.19 -19.07 -26.15
C ALA A 854 19.85 -18.41 -26.45
N LEU A 855 18.74 -19.02 -25.99
CA LEU A 855 17.39 -18.48 -26.17
C LEU A 855 17.24 -17.10 -25.53
N LEU A 856 17.63 -16.96 -24.26
CA LEU A 856 17.52 -15.69 -23.54
C LEU A 856 18.40 -14.60 -24.15
N ALA A 857 19.59 -14.96 -24.64
CA ALA A 857 20.47 -14.03 -25.35
C ALA A 857 19.88 -13.59 -26.69
N ALA A 858 19.30 -14.51 -27.49
CA ALA A 858 18.64 -14.16 -28.74
C ALA A 858 17.44 -13.22 -28.52
N ILE A 859 16.64 -13.48 -27.48
CA ILE A 859 15.54 -12.60 -27.09
C ILE A 859 16.06 -11.21 -26.68
N ALA A 860 17.11 -11.16 -25.85
CA ALA A 860 17.71 -9.90 -25.40
C ALA A 860 18.30 -9.10 -26.57
N ASP A 861 19.00 -9.76 -27.50
CA ASP A 861 19.58 -9.13 -28.68
C ASP A 861 18.48 -8.54 -29.59
N LEU A 862 17.35 -9.26 -29.78
CA LEU A 862 16.20 -8.81 -30.56
C LEU A 862 15.51 -7.57 -29.95
N ILE A 863 15.16 -7.61 -28.66
CA ILE A 863 14.37 -6.54 -28.02
C ILE A 863 15.17 -5.25 -27.77
N THR A 864 16.51 -5.33 -27.77
CA THR A 864 17.40 -4.19 -27.54
C THR A 864 17.97 -3.57 -28.83
N GLN A 865 17.62 -4.12 -30.00
CA GLN A 865 18.19 -3.74 -31.29
C GLN A 865 17.96 -2.25 -31.65
N GLU A 866 16.81 -1.67 -31.32
CA GLU A 866 16.54 -0.25 -31.59
C GLU A 866 17.37 0.71 -30.73
N ASP A 867 17.65 0.38 -29.46
CA ASP A 867 18.46 1.24 -28.59
C ASP A 867 19.92 1.34 -29.09
N LEU A 868 20.40 0.31 -29.81
CA LEU A 868 21.70 0.32 -30.52
C LEU A 868 21.66 1.19 -31.80
N SER A 869 20.53 1.21 -32.51
CA SER A 869 20.37 1.99 -33.75
C SER A 869 20.39 3.51 -33.54
N TYR A 870 19.94 4.01 -32.38
CA TYR A 870 20.05 5.45 -32.04
C TYR A 870 21.49 5.89 -31.74
N SER A 871 22.42 4.94 -31.55
CA SER A 871 23.84 5.21 -31.27
C SER A 871 24.74 5.17 -32.51
N ILE A 872 24.25 4.66 -33.65
CA ILE A 872 25.03 4.47 -34.89
C ILE A 872 24.29 5.11 -36.07
N ARG A 873 24.98 5.97 -36.84
CA ARG A 873 24.42 6.63 -38.02
C ARG A 873 24.00 5.63 -39.11
N GLU A 874 22.97 6.04 -39.84
CA GLU A 874 22.03 5.33 -40.73
C GLU A 874 22.56 4.55 -41.96
N SER A 875 23.79 4.01 -42.01
CA SER A 875 24.31 3.44 -43.28
C SER A 875 24.50 1.92 -43.41
N ASP A 876 24.28 1.07 -42.38
CA ASP A 876 24.72 -0.35 -42.46
C ASP A 876 23.71 -1.43 -42.00
N LEU A 877 22.39 -1.17 -42.00
CA LEU A 877 21.44 -1.97 -41.19
C LEU A 877 20.63 -3.08 -41.88
N GLU A 878 20.62 -3.23 -43.20
CA GLU A 878 19.73 -4.22 -43.86
C GLU A 878 20.31 -5.66 -43.97
N GLY A 879 21.60 -5.88 -43.66
CA GLY A 879 22.25 -7.20 -43.85
C GLY A 879 22.41 -8.09 -42.60
N SER A 880 22.11 -7.60 -41.40
CA SER A 880 22.60 -8.23 -40.15
C SER A 880 21.58 -9.14 -39.42
N ILE A 881 20.31 -9.16 -39.83
CA ILE A 881 19.23 -9.77 -39.04
C ILE A 881 19.21 -11.31 -39.16
N GLY A 882 19.55 -11.85 -40.34
CA GLY A 882 19.50 -13.29 -40.60
C GLY A 882 20.75 -14.08 -40.20
N HIS A 883 21.85 -13.41 -39.83
CA HIS A 883 23.13 -14.07 -39.53
C HIS A 883 23.51 -14.08 -38.05
N LYS A 884 22.79 -13.35 -37.19
CA LYS A 884 23.11 -13.24 -35.74
C LYS A 884 22.07 -13.89 -34.81
N CYS A 885 20.81 -14.01 -35.24
CA CYS A 885 19.84 -14.95 -34.67
C CYS A 885 20.05 -16.31 -35.31
#